data_AF-A0A5D0PMX1-F1
#
_entry.id   AF-A0A5D0PMX1-F1
#
_cell.length_a   1.000
_cell.length_b   1.000
_cell.length_c   1.000
_cell.angle_alpha   90.00
_cell.angle_beta   90.00
_cell.angle_gamma   90.00
#
_symmetry.space_group_name_H-M   'P 1'
#
loop_
_entity.id
_entity.type
_entity.pdbx_description
1 polymer ?
#
loop_
_entity_poly.entity_id
_entity_poly.type
_entity_poly.pdbx_seq_one_letter_code
_entity_poly.pdbx_strand_id
1 'polypeptide(L)'
;MRIPGTQEGTVSTKSWLRSTLIVTALTASVLPLAGAARGEPGGQAPEIHDFQAENSGRPDVDNRQGRVEPPASQRLAAPQGKIRWNALGTPAAIVSAEPLAEGLGSDPVQAARAYLKANEAVFGLTAEAVDALETVAVNPIGAGAAVLLRQRFGDLPSGVDGLVAIGVSGGQVRHVTSSLSRRTEAPPAARITAQQALEIAARDGGIDLASAATKQATPVAVPAPDGVHSAYQVVLIGGAQGAEAGYTTHVDAVSGAVITRENLVDHHQDPDNPHWAVFPANPPGDHSSADTRETWCHAPGPGCDEATGGDAATGKPWDVDHTTNEPTFTSIGNSARTFENRASGDPFTVGTRSNVLTPSRNYVYPWQNTWFEAKCDPAVFDQPGEADLEAAIANLNAMHNRMHDWSYRLGFTETAWNMQSDNGGRGGLGNDPEQGNAQAGARVLSVRDNANQITGPDGVAPITNMYLWQPIAGSFYSPCVDGDYDMSVIGHEYTHAISGRMIGGPNAGWSGAQAGAMNESTSDLFSMEQLFEYGHRPAGDTPYVTGGYVTGDTTRGIRNYDMSKSPLNYSDLGYDLVGTQVHADGEIWSATQFDVRAAFVKRYGQGSARLQRSCAEGRTPVDRCPGNRRWAQLSFDALLLMASGAVDYVDHRDALLAADAIRFGGANQDIMWRAFAEHGLGSAAASNGPNDADATPSFVNPAGRNGSLQLKPLGEAKDAALRLYVGDYEGRVVPVADTDPATELGDTVEMTPGLYDFVVAGAGFGHRRLKYAVVPGVKLPLPLPLSRNLASAASGATATGDGVNQPLLIDDTEATNWASRTGAPAGKSVVVDLAGDEPVKVRRVQVSAMLRPGTSPADPGTQNRFSSLRSFEVLACSANCADPASFTKVYTSKANAFDATLPRPRGADMLIKSFDVRTTSATHLMLRVLSTQCTGNPRYAGEQDNDPNSATDCGTASPVREHVRAAEFQAFSH
;
A
#
# COMPACT_ATOMS: atom_id res chain seq x y z
N MET A 1 17.37 28.86 -49.94
CA MET A 1 18.10 28.85 -51.23
C MET A 1 19.32 29.77 -51.06
N ARG A 2 20.56 29.29 -51.32
CA ARG A 2 21.87 29.93 -50.98
C ARG A 2 22.14 29.92 -49.44
N ILE A 3 23.20 29.36 -48.82
CA ILE A 3 24.66 29.15 -49.10
C ILE A 3 25.47 30.46 -49.02
N PRO A 4 26.66 30.56 -48.35
CA PRO A 4 27.58 29.55 -47.74
C PRO A 4 27.73 29.69 -46.19
N GLY A 5 28.62 29.03 -45.40
CA GLY A 5 29.77 28.09 -45.55
C GLY A 5 30.39 27.80 -44.14
N THR A 6 31.61 27.25 -43.87
CA THR A 6 32.68 26.54 -44.62
C THR A 6 33.83 26.05 -43.67
N GLN A 7 34.59 24.99 -44.01
CA GLN A 7 35.91 24.52 -43.45
C GLN A 7 35.94 23.94 -42.00
N GLU A 8 36.85 23.04 -41.54
CA GLU A 8 37.88 22.09 -42.07
C GLU A 8 38.15 21.04 -40.92
N GLY A 9 38.59 19.76 -41.02
CA GLY A 9 39.76 19.10 -41.65
C GLY A 9 40.69 18.48 -40.55
N THR A 10 41.48 17.38 -40.67
CA THR A 10 41.59 16.25 -41.63
C THR A 10 42.63 15.18 -41.15
N VAL A 11 42.42 13.86 -41.40
CA VAL A 11 43.45 12.75 -41.52
C VAL A 11 44.10 12.24 -40.17
N SER A 12 44.41 10.95 -39.88
CA SER A 12 45.29 9.98 -40.58
C SER A 12 45.23 8.47 -40.17
N THR A 13 45.51 7.56 -41.15
CA THR A 13 46.18 6.20 -41.08
C THR A 13 45.75 5.09 -40.07
N LYS A 14 45.22 3.91 -40.51
CA LYS A 14 45.90 2.63 -40.98
C LYS A 14 46.45 1.73 -39.82
N SER A 15 46.49 0.37 -39.85
CA SER A 15 46.31 -0.65 -40.93
C SER A 15 46.17 -2.14 -40.46
N TRP A 16 45.34 -2.96 -41.15
CA TRP A 16 45.49 -4.42 -41.45
C TRP A 16 45.33 -5.42 -40.25
N LEU A 17 45.05 -6.75 -40.39
CA LEU A 17 45.10 -7.73 -41.52
C LEU A 17 44.03 -8.87 -41.41
N ARG A 18 44.04 -9.80 -42.39
CA ARG A 18 43.15 -10.97 -42.67
C ARG A 18 43.59 -12.23 -41.84
N SER A 19 42.87 -13.37 -41.75
CA SER A 19 42.39 -14.26 -42.85
C SER A 19 41.49 -15.44 -42.41
N THR A 20 40.87 -16.09 -43.41
CA THR A 20 40.24 -17.45 -43.42
C THR A 20 41.30 -18.59 -43.26
N LEU A 21 41.03 -19.91 -43.16
CA LEU A 21 39.93 -20.82 -43.61
C LEU A 21 40.05 -22.23 -42.94
N ILE A 22 39.14 -23.17 -43.27
CA ILE A 22 39.21 -24.67 -43.22
C ILE A 22 38.60 -25.44 -42.03
N VAL A 23 37.97 -26.55 -42.41
CA VAL A 23 37.17 -27.54 -41.68
C VAL A 23 37.99 -28.79 -41.34
N THR A 24 37.77 -29.39 -40.16
CA THR A 24 37.71 -30.85 -39.98
C THR A 24 36.97 -31.24 -38.70
N ALA A 25 36.29 -32.39 -38.72
CA ALA A 25 35.71 -33.03 -37.54
C ALA A 25 36.48 -34.32 -37.20
N LEU A 26 36.58 -34.67 -35.92
CA LEU A 26 37.10 -35.97 -35.48
C LEU A 26 36.60 -36.32 -34.08
N THR A 27 35.99 -37.49 -33.94
CA THR A 27 35.51 -38.06 -32.67
C THR A 27 36.60 -38.92 -32.03
N ALA A 28 36.88 -38.73 -30.74
CA ALA A 28 37.63 -39.68 -29.92
C ALA A 28 37.16 -39.64 -28.47
N SER A 29 36.62 -40.76 -27.97
CA SER A 29 36.24 -40.94 -26.57
C SER A 29 37.35 -41.64 -25.79
N VAL A 30 37.71 -41.10 -24.62
CA VAL A 30 38.69 -41.68 -23.68
C VAL A 30 38.15 -41.56 -22.25
N LEU A 31 38.19 -42.66 -21.50
CA LEU A 31 37.77 -42.73 -20.10
C LEU A 31 38.88 -42.19 -19.18
N PRO A 32 38.56 -41.39 -18.14
CA PRO A 32 39.49 -41.11 -17.05
C PRO A 32 39.51 -42.27 -16.04
N LEU A 33 40.71 -42.68 -15.62
CA LEU A 33 40.91 -43.49 -14.41
C LEU A 33 40.96 -42.59 -13.17
N ALA A 34 40.56 -43.13 -12.01
CA ALA A 34 40.44 -42.35 -10.77
C ALA A 34 41.80 -41.88 -10.21
N GLY A 35 41.83 -40.64 -9.71
CA GLY A 35 42.94 -40.05 -8.97
C GLY A 35 42.41 -38.95 -8.05
N ALA A 36 42.54 -39.13 -6.74
CA ALA A 36 41.77 -38.35 -5.75
C ALA A 36 42.16 -36.87 -5.69
N ALA A 37 41.18 -35.98 -5.89
CA ALA A 37 41.15 -34.66 -5.28
C ALA A 37 40.38 -34.74 -3.95
N ARG A 38 40.81 -34.01 -2.93
CA ARG A 38 40.09 -33.94 -1.65
C ARG A 38 38.90 -33.00 -1.81
N GLY A 39 37.69 -33.51 -1.63
CA GLY A 39 36.53 -32.66 -1.39
C GLY A 39 36.66 -31.99 -0.03
N GLU A 40 36.24 -30.73 0.05
CA GLU A 40 35.99 -30.05 1.32
C GLU A 40 34.76 -30.69 2.01
N PRO A 41 34.56 -30.48 3.33
CA PRO A 41 33.37 -30.98 4.00
C PRO A 41 32.13 -30.47 3.28
N GLY A 42 31.21 -31.37 2.91
CA GLY A 42 29.97 -30.99 2.26
C GLY A 42 29.22 -29.97 3.13
N GLY A 43 28.74 -28.89 2.51
CA GLY A 43 27.87 -27.93 3.19
C GLY A 43 26.70 -28.66 3.83
N GLN A 44 26.27 -28.19 5.01
CA GLN A 44 25.04 -28.67 5.62
C GLN A 44 23.91 -28.55 4.59
N ALA A 45 23.05 -29.56 4.51
CA ALA A 45 21.75 -29.38 3.88
C ALA A 45 21.07 -28.16 4.56
N PRO A 46 20.30 -27.34 3.82
CA PRO A 46 19.63 -26.19 4.42
C PRO A 46 18.83 -26.65 5.64
N GLU A 47 19.08 -26.03 6.80
CA GLU A 47 18.26 -26.31 7.97
C GLU A 47 16.85 -25.82 7.65
N ILE A 48 15.91 -26.76 7.59
CA ILE A 48 14.49 -26.46 7.53
C ILE A 48 14.13 -25.91 8.90
N HIS A 49 14.27 -24.60 9.07
CA HIS A 49 13.85 -23.89 10.26
C HIS A 49 12.32 -23.83 10.28
N ASP A 50 11.72 -24.85 10.87
CA ASP A 50 10.35 -24.78 11.38
C ASP A 50 10.36 -23.75 12.52
N PHE A 51 10.12 -22.48 12.16
CA PHE A 51 10.31 -21.32 13.03
C PHE A 51 9.08 -21.00 13.88
N GLN A 52 7.93 -21.60 13.57
CA GLN A 52 6.80 -21.61 14.49
C GLN A 52 7.08 -22.64 15.60
N ALA A 53 6.83 -22.28 16.86
CA ALA A 53 6.95 -23.20 17.99
C ALA A 53 5.75 -24.18 18.09
N GLU A 54 5.08 -24.43 16.97
CA GLU A 54 4.08 -25.48 16.83
C GLU A 54 4.84 -26.79 16.60
N ASN A 55 4.76 -27.72 17.57
CA ASN A 55 5.44 -29.00 17.46
C ASN A 55 4.73 -29.88 16.43
N SER A 56 5.08 -29.69 15.16
CA SER A 56 4.60 -30.49 14.04
C SER A 56 4.84 -31.98 14.31
N GLY A 57 3.77 -32.78 14.19
CA GLY A 57 3.82 -34.22 14.42
C GLY A 57 4.81 -34.89 13.45
N ARG A 58 5.46 -35.98 13.89
CA ARG A 58 6.41 -36.72 13.03
C ARG A 58 5.69 -37.20 11.77
N PRO A 59 6.18 -36.84 10.56
CA PRO A 59 5.45 -37.07 9.31
C PRO A 59 5.24 -38.56 9.03
N ASP A 60 4.37 -38.85 8.07
CA ASP A 60 4.10 -40.19 7.58
C ASP A 60 5.36 -40.93 7.11
N VAL A 61 5.32 -42.25 7.22
CA VAL A 61 6.40 -43.15 6.78
C VAL A 61 5.77 -44.37 6.11
N ASP A 62 6.26 -44.74 4.92
CA ASP A 62 6.11 -46.09 4.38
C ASP A 62 7.50 -46.66 4.08
N ASN A 63 7.93 -47.64 4.87
CA ASN A 63 9.22 -48.29 4.72
C ASN A 63 9.17 -49.47 3.73
N ARG A 64 8.00 -49.80 3.15
CA ARG A 64 7.86 -50.91 2.18
C ARG A 64 8.54 -50.54 0.85
N GLN A 65 9.55 -51.31 0.48
CA GLN A 65 10.36 -51.03 -0.71
C GLN A 65 10.01 -51.92 -1.91
N GLY A 66 10.23 -51.39 -3.12
CA GLY A 66 10.08 -52.10 -4.38
C GLY A 66 8.67 -52.05 -4.98
N ARG A 67 8.43 -52.90 -5.99
CA ARG A 67 7.17 -53.01 -6.72
C ARG A 67 6.97 -54.41 -7.29
N VAL A 68 5.73 -54.90 -7.29
CA VAL A 68 5.32 -56.07 -8.08
C VAL A 68 4.83 -55.59 -9.46
N GLU A 69 5.47 -56.05 -10.52
CA GLU A 69 5.11 -55.65 -11.89
C GLU A 69 3.72 -56.17 -12.32
N PRO A 70 2.93 -55.39 -13.07
CA PRO A 70 1.66 -55.84 -13.64
C PRO A 70 1.81 -57.04 -14.60
N PRO A 71 0.77 -57.86 -14.78
CA PRO A 71 0.79 -58.96 -15.73
C PRO A 71 0.94 -58.45 -17.18
N ALA A 72 1.86 -59.06 -17.94
CA ALA A 72 2.13 -58.69 -19.33
C ALA A 72 0.93 -58.91 -20.29
N SER A 73 -0.07 -59.70 -19.89
CA SER A 73 -1.28 -59.99 -20.66
C SER A 73 -2.32 -58.88 -20.56
N GLN A 74 -2.03 -57.70 -21.12
CA GLN A 74 -2.96 -56.55 -21.19
C GLN A 74 -4.10 -56.77 -22.22
N ARG A 75 -4.90 -57.81 -22.04
CA ARG A 75 -6.12 -58.07 -22.81
C ARG A 75 -7.31 -58.24 -21.86
N LEU A 76 -7.98 -57.12 -21.62
CA LEU A 76 -9.27 -57.05 -20.95
C LEU A 76 -10.31 -57.96 -21.64
N ALA A 77 -11.13 -58.63 -20.84
CA ALA A 77 -12.32 -59.36 -21.28
C ALA A 77 -13.63 -58.54 -21.14
N ALA A 78 -13.52 -57.22 -20.96
CA ALA A 78 -14.62 -56.26 -20.89
C ALA A 78 -14.15 -54.87 -21.41
N PRO A 79 -15.05 -54.02 -21.96
CA PRO A 79 -14.63 -52.81 -22.69
C PRO A 79 -14.23 -51.60 -21.82
N GLN A 80 -13.35 -50.76 -22.38
CA GLN A 80 -13.14 -49.32 -22.10
C GLN A 80 -12.66 -48.83 -20.71
N GLY A 81 -12.32 -49.71 -19.76
CA GLY A 81 -11.66 -49.31 -18.51
C GLY A 81 -10.19 -48.86 -18.66
N LYS A 82 -9.84 -47.65 -18.23
CA LYS A 82 -8.44 -47.25 -17.92
C LYS A 82 -8.05 -47.84 -16.56
N ILE A 83 -6.92 -48.54 -16.49
CA ILE A 83 -6.40 -49.14 -15.26
C ILE A 83 -5.17 -48.35 -14.76
N ARG A 84 -5.20 -47.94 -13.50
CA ARG A 84 -4.01 -47.52 -12.72
C ARG A 84 -3.59 -48.71 -11.84
N TRP A 85 -2.30 -49.01 -11.73
CA TRP A 85 -1.77 -50.15 -10.96
C TRP A 85 -1.14 -49.69 -9.64
N ASN A 86 -1.37 -50.43 -8.55
CA ASN A 86 -0.74 -50.19 -7.25
C ASN A 86 0.68 -50.82 -7.17
N ALA A 87 1.33 -50.73 -6.00
CA ALA A 87 2.66 -51.30 -5.77
C ALA A 87 2.66 -52.84 -5.66
N LEU A 88 1.49 -53.45 -5.42
CA LEU A 88 1.30 -54.88 -5.15
C LEU A 88 0.87 -55.68 -6.40
N GLY A 89 0.94 -55.06 -7.58
CA GLY A 89 0.71 -55.72 -8.88
C GLY A 89 -0.76 -55.89 -9.26
N THR A 90 -1.68 -55.20 -8.59
CA THR A 90 -3.13 -55.22 -8.91
C THR A 90 -3.63 -53.81 -9.27
N PRO A 91 -4.87 -53.65 -9.77
CA PRO A 91 -5.46 -52.34 -10.00
C PRO A 91 -5.56 -51.50 -8.72
N ALA A 92 -4.94 -50.32 -8.75
CA ALA A 92 -5.23 -49.21 -7.83
C ALA A 92 -6.63 -48.64 -8.10
N ALA A 93 -6.99 -48.47 -9.37
CA ALA A 93 -8.29 -47.99 -9.82
C ALA A 93 -8.59 -48.48 -11.23
N ILE A 94 -9.86 -48.71 -11.53
CA ILE A 94 -10.40 -48.95 -12.87
C ILE A 94 -11.52 -47.93 -13.12
N VAL A 95 -11.36 -47.11 -14.16
CA VAL A 95 -12.30 -46.03 -14.50
C VAL A 95 -12.70 -46.06 -15.97
N SER A 96 -13.98 -45.83 -16.26
CA SER A 96 -14.58 -45.87 -17.59
C SER A 96 -15.74 -44.87 -17.65
N ALA A 97 -16.12 -44.44 -18.85
CA ALA A 97 -17.35 -43.68 -19.07
C ALA A 97 -18.59 -44.61 -19.07
N GLU A 98 -18.44 -45.79 -19.67
CA GLU A 98 -19.45 -46.86 -19.67
C GLU A 98 -19.25 -47.84 -18.49
N PRO A 99 -20.27 -48.62 -18.08
CA PRO A 99 -20.14 -49.62 -17.03
C PRO A 99 -19.00 -50.62 -17.28
N LEU A 100 -18.24 -50.94 -16.23
CA LEU A 100 -17.11 -51.87 -16.28
C LEU A 100 -17.54 -53.33 -16.45
N ALA A 101 -18.79 -53.64 -16.05
CA ALA A 101 -19.49 -54.89 -16.33
C ALA A 101 -20.99 -54.70 -16.07
N GLU A 102 -21.82 -55.53 -16.70
CA GLU A 102 -23.28 -55.52 -16.60
C GLU A 102 -23.85 -56.93 -16.40
N GLY A 103 -25.12 -57.04 -15.99
CA GLY A 103 -25.83 -58.32 -15.89
C GLY A 103 -25.46 -59.17 -14.66
N LEU A 104 -24.82 -58.58 -13.65
CA LEU A 104 -24.21 -59.28 -12.51
C LEU A 104 -25.20 -59.61 -11.36
N GLY A 105 -26.50 -59.43 -11.57
CA GLY A 105 -27.54 -59.63 -10.56
C GLY A 105 -27.77 -58.42 -9.64
N SER A 106 -28.87 -58.43 -8.88
CA SER A 106 -29.29 -57.28 -8.07
C SER A 106 -28.68 -57.21 -6.67
N ASP A 107 -28.04 -58.27 -6.18
CA ASP A 107 -27.32 -58.27 -4.91
C ASP A 107 -25.93 -57.61 -5.09
N PRO A 108 -25.61 -56.51 -4.38
CA PRO A 108 -24.35 -55.81 -4.60
C PRO A 108 -23.11 -56.66 -4.29
N VAL A 109 -23.15 -57.51 -3.27
CA VAL A 109 -21.99 -58.30 -2.82
C VAL A 109 -21.70 -59.43 -3.79
N GLN A 110 -22.74 -60.10 -4.28
CA GLN A 110 -22.62 -61.12 -5.32
C GLN A 110 -22.12 -60.49 -6.62
N ALA A 111 -22.65 -59.34 -7.02
CA ALA A 111 -22.19 -58.62 -8.21
C ALA A 111 -20.71 -58.19 -8.10
N ALA A 112 -20.31 -57.64 -6.95
CA ALA A 112 -18.93 -57.25 -6.66
C ALA A 112 -17.96 -58.44 -6.71
N ARG A 113 -18.31 -59.57 -6.09
CA ARG A 113 -17.48 -60.79 -6.12
C ARG A 113 -17.48 -61.43 -7.51
N ALA A 114 -18.60 -61.45 -8.24
CA ALA A 114 -18.67 -61.95 -9.61
C ALA A 114 -17.77 -61.14 -10.55
N TYR A 115 -17.72 -59.81 -10.40
CA TYR A 115 -16.80 -58.95 -11.14
C TYR A 115 -15.33 -59.29 -10.87
N LEU A 116 -14.95 -59.47 -9.61
CA LEU A 116 -13.57 -59.84 -9.24
C LEU A 116 -13.18 -61.21 -9.83
N LYS A 117 -14.05 -62.22 -9.72
CA LYS A 117 -13.82 -63.54 -10.33
C LYS A 117 -13.67 -63.47 -11.85
N ALA A 118 -14.50 -62.68 -12.53
CA ALA A 118 -14.39 -62.46 -13.97
C ALA A 118 -13.09 -61.73 -14.39
N ASN A 119 -12.37 -61.13 -13.45
CA ASN A 119 -11.13 -60.38 -13.67
C ASN A 119 -9.92 -60.97 -12.92
N GLU A 120 -9.93 -62.28 -12.62
CA GLU A 120 -8.85 -63.01 -11.92
C GLU A 120 -7.45 -62.68 -12.49
N ALA A 121 -7.27 -62.67 -13.82
CA ALA A 121 -5.98 -62.34 -14.43
C ALA A 121 -5.45 -60.94 -14.06
N VAL A 122 -6.37 -59.99 -13.84
CA VAL A 122 -6.06 -58.57 -13.54
C VAL A 122 -5.75 -58.39 -12.05
N PHE A 123 -6.58 -58.95 -11.17
CA PHE A 123 -6.42 -58.84 -9.71
C PHE A 123 -5.46 -59.86 -9.11
N GLY A 124 -5.16 -60.97 -9.80
CA GLY A 124 -4.32 -62.05 -9.32
C GLY A 124 -4.93 -62.89 -8.19
N LEU A 125 -6.26 -62.87 -8.03
CA LEU A 125 -6.99 -63.61 -7.00
C LEU A 125 -7.87 -64.68 -7.66
N THR A 126 -7.72 -65.93 -7.21
CA THR A 126 -8.57 -67.05 -7.65
C THR A 126 -10.01 -66.89 -7.16
N ALA A 127 -10.94 -67.69 -7.71
CA ALA A 127 -12.33 -67.67 -7.28
C ALA A 127 -12.52 -67.92 -5.77
N GLU A 128 -11.71 -68.81 -5.20
CA GLU A 128 -11.68 -69.14 -3.77
C GLU A 128 -11.11 -67.98 -2.94
N ALA A 129 -10.06 -67.31 -3.42
CA ALA A 129 -9.50 -66.14 -2.77
C ALA A 129 -10.50 -64.95 -2.77
N VAL A 130 -11.28 -64.79 -3.84
CA VAL A 130 -12.37 -63.79 -3.92
C VAL A 130 -13.54 -64.14 -2.99
N ASP A 131 -13.83 -65.41 -2.75
CA ASP A 131 -14.82 -65.83 -1.74
C ASP A 131 -14.29 -65.67 -0.30
N ALA A 132 -13.00 -65.91 -0.08
CA ALA A 132 -12.33 -65.73 1.21
C ALA A 132 -12.18 -64.25 1.64
N LEU A 133 -12.43 -63.29 0.74
CA LEU A 133 -12.50 -61.87 1.12
C LEU A 133 -13.60 -61.64 2.18
N GLU A 134 -13.27 -60.87 3.20
CA GLU A 134 -14.20 -60.40 4.23
C GLU A 134 -15.08 -59.29 3.66
N THR A 135 -16.41 -59.39 3.77
CA THR A 135 -17.29 -58.24 3.48
C THR A 135 -17.24 -57.28 4.67
N VAL A 136 -16.55 -56.15 4.52
CA VAL A 136 -16.40 -55.15 5.59
C VAL A 136 -17.61 -54.22 5.65
N ALA A 137 -18.09 -53.76 4.50
CA ALA A 137 -19.25 -52.85 4.43
C ALA A 137 -20.02 -52.99 3.12
N VAL A 138 -21.30 -52.64 3.16
CA VAL A 138 -22.20 -52.52 2.01
C VAL A 138 -23.00 -51.23 2.19
N ASN A 139 -22.47 -50.12 1.68
CA ASN A 139 -22.97 -48.79 1.94
C ASN A 139 -23.87 -48.33 0.78
N PRO A 140 -25.17 -48.01 1.00
CA PRO A 140 -26.06 -47.58 -0.08
C PRO A 140 -25.65 -46.21 -0.63
N ILE A 141 -25.69 -46.06 -1.96
CA ILE A 141 -25.40 -44.83 -2.68
C ILE A 141 -26.51 -44.62 -3.72
N GLY A 142 -27.53 -43.83 -3.37
CA GLY A 142 -28.72 -43.64 -4.18
C GLY A 142 -29.47 -44.97 -4.42
N ALA A 143 -29.58 -45.38 -5.69
CA ALA A 143 -30.17 -46.66 -6.09
C ALA A 143 -29.14 -47.81 -6.24
N GLY A 144 -27.88 -47.57 -5.87
CA GLY A 144 -26.79 -48.56 -5.85
C GLY A 144 -26.16 -48.71 -4.47
N ALA A 145 -24.98 -49.34 -4.41
CA ALA A 145 -24.18 -49.46 -3.19
C ALA A 145 -22.68 -49.53 -3.51
N ALA A 146 -21.85 -49.03 -2.60
CA ALA A 146 -20.43 -49.34 -2.54
C ALA A 146 -20.22 -50.57 -1.64
N VAL A 147 -19.66 -51.63 -2.21
CA VAL A 147 -19.26 -52.85 -1.47
C VAL A 147 -17.77 -52.76 -1.17
N LEU A 148 -17.41 -52.83 0.12
CA LEU A 148 -16.04 -52.87 0.59
C LEU A 148 -15.69 -54.29 1.03
N LEU A 149 -14.71 -54.91 0.35
CA LEU A 149 -14.17 -56.22 0.70
C LEU A 149 -12.71 -56.10 1.16
N ARG A 150 -12.28 -56.97 2.09
CA ARG A 150 -10.92 -56.99 2.67
C ARG A 150 -10.27 -58.37 2.54
N GLN A 151 -8.97 -58.40 2.21
CA GLN A 151 -8.16 -59.61 2.29
C GLN A 151 -7.89 -60.02 3.74
N ARG A 152 -7.92 -61.34 3.96
CA ARG A 152 -7.40 -61.98 5.16
C ARG A 152 -6.24 -62.88 4.78
N PHE A 153 -5.21 -62.87 5.60
CA PHE A 153 -3.97 -63.61 5.38
C PHE A 153 -3.83 -64.63 6.50
N GLY A 154 -4.45 -65.79 6.31
CA GLY A 154 -4.84 -66.67 7.42
C GLY A 154 -5.90 -65.99 8.30
N ASP A 155 -5.74 -66.09 9.63
CA ASP A 155 -6.69 -65.50 10.59
C ASP A 155 -6.57 -63.97 10.70
N LEU A 156 -5.52 -63.34 10.16
CA LEU A 156 -5.28 -61.90 10.27
C LEU A 156 -5.99 -61.10 9.17
N PRO A 157 -6.72 -60.01 9.50
CA PRO A 157 -7.20 -59.05 8.50
C PRO A 157 -6.04 -58.18 7.99
N SER A 158 -6.16 -57.66 6.76
CA SER A 158 -5.27 -56.59 6.29
C SER A 158 -5.44 -55.31 7.14
N GLY A 159 -4.33 -54.72 7.60
CA GLY A 159 -4.29 -53.48 8.41
C GLY A 159 -3.94 -52.23 7.60
N VAL A 160 -3.02 -52.37 6.64
CA VAL A 160 -2.77 -51.41 5.56
C VAL A 160 -2.99 -52.14 4.25
N ASP A 161 -3.52 -51.45 3.23
CA ASP A 161 -3.82 -52.03 1.93
C ASP A 161 -4.71 -53.30 2.03
N GLY A 162 -4.78 -54.12 0.97
CA GLY A 162 -5.58 -55.35 0.94
C GLY A 162 -7.10 -55.13 0.89
N LEU A 163 -7.57 -53.95 0.47
CA LEU A 163 -8.99 -53.59 0.37
C LEU A 163 -9.43 -53.47 -1.09
N VAL A 164 -10.74 -53.62 -1.35
CA VAL A 164 -11.36 -53.28 -2.64
C VAL A 164 -12.75 -52.70 -2.44
N ALA A 165 -13.00 -51.53 -3.03
CA ALA A 165 -14.29 -50.87 -3.06
C ALA A 165 -14.88 -50.97 -4.47
N ILE A 166 -16.10 -51.51 -4.58
CA ILE A 166 -16.81 -51.72 -5.85
C ILE A 166 -18.14 -51.00 -5.82
N GLY A 167 -18.31 -50.00 -6.69
CA GLY A 167 -19.56 -49.28 -6.88
C GLY A 167 -20.49 -50.05 -7.81
N VAL A 168 -21.56 -50.62 -7.25
CA VAL A 168 -22.58 -51.41 -7.98
C VAL A 168 -23.89 -50.62 -8.07
N SER A 169 -24.51 -50.57 -9.24
CA SER A 169 -25.87 -50.01 -9.42
C SER A 169 -26.61 -50.75 -10.51
N GLY A 170 -27.88 -51.12 -10.29
CA GLY A 170 -28.71 -51.82 -11.29
C GLY A 170 -28.15 -53.17 -11.78
N GLY A 171 -27.28 -53.84 -11.01
CA GLY A 171 -26.56 -55.04 -11.43
C GLY A 171 -25.41 -54.79 -12.41
N GLN A 172 -24.88 -53.57 -12.41
CA GLN A 172 -23.70 -53.14 -13.16
C GLN A 172 -22.62 -52.63 -12.21
N VAL A 173 -21.35 -52.89 -12.54
CA VAL A 173 -20.21 -52.26 -11.84
C VAL A 173 -19.85 -50.96 -12.56
N ARG A 174 -19.89 -49.84 -11.82
CA ARG A 174 -19.67 -48.48 -12.35
C ARG A 174 -18.28 -47.92 -11.98
N HIS A 175 -17.67 -48.40 -10.90
CA HIS A 175 -16.36 -47.94 -10.42
C HIS A 175 -15.67 -49.01 -9.57
N VAL A 176 -14.33 -49.09 -9.62
CA VAL A 176 -13.52 -49.95 -8.74
C VAL A 176 -12.24 -49.24 -8.31
N THR A 177 -11.97 -49.23 -7.00
CA THR A 177 -10.67 -48.89 -6.40
C THR A 177 -10.17 -50.03 -5.52
N SER A 178 -8.86 -50.31 -5.54
CA SER A 178 -8.30 -51.45 -4.82
C SER A 178 -6.85 -51.24 -4.36
N SER A 179 -6.56 -51.75 -3.18
CA SER A 179 -5.22 -51.96 -2.65
C SER A 179 -4.89 -53.45 -2.49
N LEU A 180 -5.61 -54.33 -3.20
CA LEU A 180 -5.44 -55.78 -3.12
C LEU A 180 -3.99 -56.19 -3.44
N SER A 181 -3.48 -57.17 -2.72
CA SER A 181 -2.25 -57.89 -3.06
C SER A 181 -2.56 -59.11 -3.92
N ARG A 182 -1.67 -59.45 -4.86
CA ARG A 182 -1.67 -60.76 -5.52
C ARG A 182 -1.32 -61.92 -4.59
N ARG A 183 -0.72 -61.61 -3.44
CA ARG A 183 -0.40 -62.56 -2.36
C ARG A 183 -1.65 -62.87 -1.54
N THR A 184 -1.72 -64.09 -1.02
CA THR A 184 -2.80 -64.56 -0.13
C THR A 184 -2.27 -65.52 0.96
N GLU A 185 -0.97 -65.73 1.03
CA GLU A 185 -0.31 -66.56 2.03
C GLU A 185 -0.46 -65.96 3.45
N ALA A 186 -0.62 -66.83 4.45
CA ALA A 186 -0.57 -66.40 5.85
C ALA A 186 0.86 -65.98 6.23
N PRO A 187 1.06 -64.85 6.92
CA PRO A 187 2.38 -64.35 7.27
C PRO A 187 3.01 -65.17 8.42
N PRO A 188 4.31 -65.02 8.69
CA PRO A 188 4.96 -65.69 9.81
C PRO A 188 4.36 -65.31 11.17
N ALA A 189 4.35 -66.26 12.11
CA ALA A 189 3.86 -66.00 13.47
C ALA A 189 4.69 -64.94 14.21
N ALA A 190 4.00 -64.11 14.99
CA ALA A 190 4.60 -63.04 15.78
C ALA A 190 5.67 -63.55 16.76
N ARG A 191 6.73 -62.76 16.93
CA ARG A 191 7.87 -62.96 17.84
C ARG A 191 7.99 -61.88 18.91
N ILE A 192 7.47 -60.67 18.65
CA ILE A 192 7.30 -59.63 19.68
C ILE A 192 5.86 -59.61 20.20
N THR A 193 5.67 -59.03 21.39
CA THR A 193 4.37 -58.82 22.01
C THR A 193 3.75 -57.48 21.63
N ALA A 194 2.43 -57.35 21.80
CA ALA A 194 1.71 -56.08 21.63
C ALA A 194 2.28 -54.93 22.50
N GLN A 195 2.78 -55.24 23.71
CA GLN A 195 3.43 -54.27 24.59
C GLN A 195 4.76 -53.77 24.01
N GLN A 196 5.57 -54.66 23.43
CA GLN A 196 6.80 -54.26 22.74
C GLN A 196 6.51 -53.45 21.47
N ALA A 197 5.40 -53.74 20.77
CA ALA A 197 4.96 -52.92 19.64
C ALA A 197 4.55 -51.50 20.08
N LEU A 198 3.82 -51.37 21.21
CA LEU A 198 3.52 -50.07 21.84
C LEU A 198 4.80 -49.30 22.20
N GLU A 199 5.79 -49.98 22.79
CA GLU A 199 7.09 -49.38 23.14
C GLU A 199 7.95 -49.01 21.92
N ILE A 200 7.79 -49.68 20.77
CA ILE A 200 8.43 -49.32 19.50
C ILE A 200 7.73 -48.09 18.91
N ALA A 201 6.41 -48.13 18.73
CA ALA A 201 5.62 -47.04 18.18
C ALA A 201 5.72 -45.75 19.01
N ALA A 202 5.77 -45.85 20.35
CA ALA A 202 5.96 -44.70 21.23
C ALA A 202 7.29 -43.98 20.99
N ARG A 203 8.39 -44.74 20.87
CA ARG A 203 9.73 -44.17 20.56
C ARG A 203 9.84 -43.66 19.12
N ASP A 204 9.09 -44.26 18.19
CA ASP A 204 9.05 -43.88 16.78
C ASP A 204 8.21 -42.60 16.54
N GLY A 205 7.06 -42.46 17.21
CA GLY A 205 6.22 -41.26 17.17
C GLY A 205 6.65 -40.13 18.13
N GLY A 206 7.53 -40.43 19.10
CA GLY A 206 7.96 -39.48 20.14
C GLY A 206 6.97 -39.29 21.29
N ILE A 207 5.95 -40.15 21.42
CA ILE A 207 4.93 -40.10 22.47
C ILE A 207 5.43 -40.78 23.74
N ASP A 208 5.24 -40.15 24.90
CA ASP A 208 5.41 -40.83 26.18
C ASP A 208 4.29 -41.86 26.41
N LEU A 209 4.66 -43.14 26.41
CA LEU A 209 3.74 -44.25 26.63
C LEU A 209 3.15 -44.27 28.06
N ALA A 210 3.70 -43.55 29.03
CA ALA A 210 3.08 -43.40 30.35
C ALA A 210 1.86 -42.47 30.28
N SER A 211 2.01 -41.25 29.75
CA SER A 211 0.95 -40.22 29.69
C SER A 211 -0.03 -40.32 28.52
N ALA A 212 0.26 -41.11 27.48
CA ALA A 212 -0.65 -41.23 26.32
C ALA A 212 -2.10 -41.59 26.70
N ALA A 213 -3.07 -40.90 26.10
CA ALA A 213 -4.50 -41.08 26.35
C ALA A 213 -5.07 -42.33 25.65
N THR A 214 -4.61 -42.61 24.43
CA THR A 214 -4.96 -43.83 23.67
C THR A 214 -3.75 -44.74 23.55
N LYS A 215 -3.94 -46.03 23.83
CA LYS A 215 -2.91 -47.08 23.77
C LYS A 215 -3.54 -48.38 23.26
N GLN A 216 -3.66 -48.53 21.93
CA GLN A 216 -4.22 -49.72 21.29
C GLN A 216 -3.16 -50.42 20.44
N ALA A 217 -3.15 -51.75 20.44
CA ALA A 217 -2.31 -52.57 19.56
C ALA A 217 -3.12 -53.76 19.04
N THR A 218 -3.39 -53.80 17.74
CA THR A 218 -4.28 -54.77 17.09
C THR A 218 -3.46 -55.65 16.14
N PRO A 219 -3.50 -56.99 16.24
CA PRO A 219 -2.78 -57.86 15.31
C PRO A 219 -3.43 -57.84 13.92
N VAL A 220 -2.63 -57.58 12.90
CA VAL A 220 -3.03 -57.44 11.49
C VAL A 220 -1.96 -58.04 10.57
N ALA A 221 -2.29 -58.20 9.29
CA ALA A 221 -1.32 -58.44 8.24
C ALA A 221 -1.09 -57.15 7.44
N VAL A 222 0.13 -56.96 6.92
CA VAL A 222 0.47 -55.86 6.00
C VAL A 222 1.10 -56.47 4.74
N PRO A 223 0.40 -56.47 3.59
CA PRO A 223 1.00 -56.84 2.32
C PRO A 223 2.00 -55.78 1.84
N ALA A 224 3.11 -56.24 1.29
CA ALA A 224 4.18 -55.46 0.71
C ALA A 224 4.72 -56.18 -0.56
N PRO A 225 5.58 -55.53 -1.37
CA PRO A 225 6.14 -56.17 -2.55
C PRO A 225 7.00 -57.41 -2.23
N ASP A 226 7.77 -57.35 -1.14
CA ASP A 226 8.69 -58.39 -0.68
C ASP A 226 7.98 -59.57 0.01
N GLY A 227 6.88 -59.32 0.72
CA GLY A 227 6.13 -60.35 1.45
C GLY A 227 4.77 -59.89 1.99
N VAL A 228 4.05 -60.82 2.63
CA VAL A 228 3.00 -60.46 3.59
C VAL A 228 3.64 -60.49 4.97
N HIS A 229 3.62 -59.34 5.65
CA HIS A 229 4.18 -59.19 6.99
C HIS A 229 3.09 -59.38 8.04
N SER A 230 3.46 -59.91 9.20
CA SER A 230 2.60 -60.02 10.38
C SER A 230 2.91 -58.83 11.26
N ALA A 231 1.92 -58.03 11.66
CA ALA A 231 2.15 -56.74 12.29
C ALA A 231 1.18 -56.45 13.44
N TYR A 232 1.53 -55.48 14.26
CA TYR A 232 0.61 -54.79 15.15
C TYR A 232 0.29 -53.41 14.58
N GLN A 233 -0.99 -53.16 14.27
CA GLN A 233 -1.51 -51.81 14.11
C GLN A 233 -1.59 -51.17 15.50
N VAL A 234 -0.65 -50.28 15.79
CA VAL A 234 -0.57 -49.57 17.06
C VAL A 234 -1.15 -48.17 16.89
N VAL A 235 -2.16 -47.82 17.68
CA VAL A 235 -2.71 -46.47 17.74
C VAL A 235 -2.32 -45.84 19.09
N LEU A 236 -1.57 -44.75 19.01
CA LEU A 236 -1.13 -43.95 20.15
C LEU A 236 -1.60 -42.51 19.94
N ILE A 237 -2.24 -41.93 20.96
CA ILE A 237 -2.64 -40.51 20.98
C ILE A 237 -2.29 -39.95 22.35
N GLY A 238 -1.56 -38.84 22.40
CA GLY A 238 -1.12 -38.20 23.63
C GLY A 238 -0.02 -37.18 23.40
N GLY A 239 -0.01 -36.13 24.22
CA GLY A 239 0.86 -34.97 24.08
C GLY A 239 1.44 -34.50 25.40
N ALA A 240 2.58 -33.82 25.33
CA ALA A 240 3.19 -33.13 26.46
C ALA A 240 3.19 -31.62 26.22
N GLN A 241 2.77 -30.85 27.23
CA GLN A 241 2.96 -29.39 27.32
C GLN A 241 2.64 -28.59 26.03
N GLY A 242 1.46 -28.80 25.45
CA GLY A 242 0.89 -27.95 24.39
C GLY A 242 0.95 -28.52 22.97
N ALA A 243 1.68 -29.62 22.74
CA ALA A 243 1.68 -30.34 21.47
C ALA A 243 0.61 -31.44 21.46
N GLU A 244 -0.32 -31.43 20.50
CA GLU A 244 -1.18 -32.59 20.22
C GLU A 244 -0.46 -33.54 19.25
N ALA A 245 -0.41 -34.83 19.58
CA ALA A 245 0.23 -35.84 18.75
C ALA A 245 -0.57 -37.16 18.77
N GLY A 246 -0.71 -37.79 17.61
CA GLY A 246 -1.37 -39.06 17.45
C GLY A 246 -0.91 -39.77 16.18
N TYR A 247 -0.72 -41.09 16.25
CA TYR A 247 -0.22 -41.89 15.13
C TYR A 247 -0.88 -43.27 15.07
N THR A 248 -1.10 -43.77 13.85
CA THR A 248 -1.25 -45.21 13.57
C THR A 248 0.09 -45.74 13.05
N THR A 249 0.81 -46.51 13.86
CA THR A 249 2.09 -47.16 13.47
C THR A 249 1.90 -48.65 13.28
N HIS A 250 2.26 -49.19 12.13
CA HIS A 250 2.26 -50.63 11.87
C HIS A 250 3.65 -51.21 12.14
N VAL A 251 3.81 -51.84 13.30
CA VAL A 251 5.08 -52.45 13.73
C VAL A 251 5.09 -53.93 13.32
N ASP A 252 6.10 -54.35 12.56
CA ASP A 252 6.31 -55.75 12.19
C ASP A 252 6.49 -56.62 13.44
N ALA A 253 5.63 -57.61 13.58
CA ALA A 253 5.54 -58.47 14.74
C ALA A 253 6.64 -59.54 14.79
N VAL A 254 7.49 -59.66 13.77
CA VAL A 254 8.56 -60.67 13.67
C VAL A 254 9.94 -60.08 13.99
N SER A 255 10.17 -58.83 13.62
CA SER A 255 11.45 -58.11 13.68
C SER A 255 11.41 -56.85 14.56
N GLY A 256 10.23 -56.26 14.78
CA GLY A 256 10.09 -54.97 15.46
C GLY A 256 10.41 -53.74 14.60
N ALA A 257 10.55 -53.89 13.28
CA ALA A 257 10.67 -52.75 12.36
C ALA A 257 9.33 -52.01 12.22
N VAL A 258 9.36 -50.69 12.03
CA VAL A 258 8.18 -49.93 11.61
C VAL A 258 7.97 -50.13 10.12
N ILE A 259 6.82 -50.69 9.73
CA ILE A 259 6.44 -50.90 8.32
C ILE A 259 5.85 -49.59 7.77
N THR A 260 4.85 -49.04 8.46
CA THR A 260 4.28 -47.72 8.15
C THR A 260 3.97 -46.91 9.41
N ARG A 261 3.89 -45.59 9.27
CA ARG A 261 3.29 -44.65 10.23
C ARG A 261 2.41 -43.65 9.47
N GLU A 262 1.22 -43.43 10.00
CA GLU A 262 0.23 -42.42 9.61
C GLU A 262 0.09 -41.44 10.79
N ASN A 263 0.21 -40.13 10.54
CA ASN A 263 -0.13 -39.09 11.50
C ASN A 263 -1.65 -38.89 11.55
N LEU A 264 -2.20 -38.75 12.76
CA LEU A 264 -3.64 -38.62 13.02
C LEU A 264 -4.06 -37.19 13.41
N VAL A 265 -3.14 -36.23 13.31
CA VAL A 265 -3.37 -34.81 13.61
C VAL A 265 -3.45 -34.03 12.30
N ASP A 266 -4.65 -33.99 11.72
CA ASP A 266 -4.96 -33.17 10.54
C ASP A 266 -5.13 -31.69 10.93
N HIS A 267 -4.14 -30.85 10.59
CA HIS A 267 -4.35 -29.41 10.55
C HIS A 267 -5.12 -29.09 9.27
N HIS A 268 -6.35 -28.57 9.39
CA HIS A 268 -7.26 -28.32 8.26
C HIS A 268 -6.83 -27.10 7.43
N GLN A 269 -5.72 -27.23 6.71
CA GLN A 269 -5.22 -26.28 5.73
C GLN A 269 -5.43 -26.88 4.33
N ASP A 270 -6.21 -26.19 3.49
CA ASP A 270 -6.45 -26.59 2.10
C ASP A 270 -5.37 -25.95 1.21
N PRO A 271 -4.38 -26.72 0.70
CA PRO A 271 -3.29 -26.15 -0.08
C PRO A 271 -3.73 -25.67 -1.47
N ASP A 272 -4.95 -25.95 -1.92
CA ASP A 272 -5.49 -25.33 -3.13
C ASP A 272 -5.97 -23.89 -2.87
N ASN A 273 -6.31 -23.56 -1.62
CA ASN A 273 -6.81 -22.24 -1.17
C ASN A 273 -5.77 -21.49 -0.30
N PRO A 274 -4.93 -20.61 -0.88
CA PRO A 274 -3.96 -19.82 -0.10
C PRO A 274 -4.64 -18.80 0.82
N HIS A 275 -3.96 -18.47 1.91
CA HIS A 275 -4.40 -17.53 2.96
C HIS A 275 -3.31 -16.47 3.23
N TRP A 276 -3.71 -15.24 3.56
CA TRP A 276 -2.83 -14.11 3.88
C TRP A 276 -3.37 -13.36 5.10
N ALA A 277 -2.53 -13.06 6.11
CA ALA A 277 -2.92 -12.17 7.21
C ALA A 277 -2.53 -10.72 6.89
N VAL A 278 -3.52 -9.85 6.70
CA VAL A 278 -3.33 -8.48 6.19
C VAL A 278 -4.01 -7.43 7.04
N PHE A 279 -3.47 -6.21 7.05
CA PHE A 279 -4.15 -5.01 7.55
C PHE A 279 -4.98 -4.39 6.41
N PRO A 280 -6.32 -4.41 6.45
CA PRO A 280 -7.14 -3.91 5.33
C PRO A 280 -7.11 -2.39 5.14
N ALA A 281 -6.59 -1.66 6.12
CA ALA A 281 -6.37 -0.21 6.07
C ALA A 281 -5.04 0.17 6.74
N ASN A 282 -4.88 -0.11 8.03
CA ASN A 282 -3.63 0.04 8.79
C ASN A 282 -3.75 -0.70 10.14
N PRO A 283 -2.65 -0.89 10.89
CA PRO A 283 -2.69 -1.34 12.29
C PRO A 283 -3.42 -0.34 13.20
N PRO A 284 -3.69 -0.67 14.48
CA PRO A 284 -4.45 0.21 15.37
C PRO A 284 -3.96 1.66 15.40
N GLY A 285 -4.88 2.61 15.22
CA GLY A 285 -4.58 4.05 15.15
C GLY A 285 -4.21 4.70 16.50
N ASP A 286 -4.20 3.93 17.58
CA ASP A 286 -3.61 4.25 18.88
C ASP A 286 -2.21 3.63 19.06
N HIS A 287 -1.68 3.04 17.98
CA HIS A 287 -0.42 2.31 17.88
C HIS A 287 -0.29 1.11 18.83
N SER A 288 -1.42 0.60 19.35
CA SER A 288 -1.42 -0.60 20.18
C SER A 288 -1.03 -1.85 19.36
N SER A 289 -0.18 -2.69 19.96
CA SER A 289 0.32 -3.95 19.38
C SER A 289 -0.72 -5.08 19.44
N ALA A 290 -2.00 -4.74 19.27
CA ALA A 290 -3.08 -5.69 19.09
C ALA A 290 -3.15 -6.06 17.61
N ASP A 291 -2.96 -7.35 17.29
CA ASP A 291 -3.06 -7.82 15.92
C ASP A 291 -4.52 -7.74 15.44
N THR A 292 -4.79 -6.76 14.57
CA THR A 292 -6.10 -6.54 13.94
C THR A 292 -6.08 -6.87 12.45
N ARG A 293 -5.23 -7.82 12.04
CA ARG A 293 -5.23 -8.34 10.68
C ARG A 293 -6.45 -9.23 10.42
N GLU A 294 -6.96 -9.17 9.20
CA GLU A 294 -7.97 -10.10 8.69
C GLU A 294 -7.27 -11.24 7.94
N THR A 295 -7.84 -12.45 8.00
CA THR A 295 -7.37 -13.60 7.22
C THR A 295 -8.09 -13.63 5.89
N TRP A 296 -7.41 -13.18 4.84
CA TRP A 296 -7.91 -13.17 3.47
C TRP A 296 -7.50 -14.44 2.72
N CYS A 297 -8.34 -14.96 1.84
CA CYS A 297 -8.08 -16.20 1.12
C CYS A 297 -8.57 -16.11 -0.33
N HIS A 298 -8.09 -16.99 -1.21
CA HIS A 298 -8.52 -16.99 -2.61
C HIS A 298 -10.03 -17.32 -2.75
N ALA A 299 -10.49 -18.34 -2.02
CA ALA A 299 -11.86 -18.84 -2.01
C ALA A 299 -12.44 -18.87 -0.58
N PRO A 300 -13.77 -18.75 -0.40
CA PRO A 300 -14.39 -18.74 0.93
C PRO A 300 -14.31 -20.11 1.60
N GLY A 301 -13.77 -20.17 2.81
CA GLY A 301 -13.63 -21.39 3.61
C GLY A 301 -13.65 -21.12 5.13
N PRO A 302 -13.49 -22.16 5.96
CA PRO A 302 -13.28 -22.01 7.41
C PRO A 302 -12.02 -21.18 7.69
N GLY A 303 -12.08 -20.26 8.66
CA GLY A 303 -10.96 -19.36 8.97
C GLY A 303 -10.77 -18.20 7.99
N CYS A 304 -11.65 -18.04 7.00
CA CYS A 304 -11.57 -16.98 6.01
C CYS A 304 -12.49 -15.79 6.38
N ASP A 305 -11.91 -14.62 6.62
CA ASP A 305 -12.66 -13.37 6.85
C ASP A 305 -13.11 -12.75 5.51
N GLU A 306 -12.23 -12.76 4.49
CA GLU A 306 -12.54 -12.27 3.15
C GLU A 306 -12.04 -13.22 2.04
N ALA A 307 -12.92 -13.55 1.09
CA ALA A 307 -12.54 -14.24 -0.14
C ALA A 307 -12.24 -13.24 -1.26
N THR A 308 -10.97 -13.16 -1.69
CA THR A 308 -10.49 -12.17 -2.68
C THR A 308 -10.94 -12.51 -4.10
N GLY A 309 -11.09 -13.80 -4.42
CA GLY A 309 -11.37 -14.30 -5.76
C GLY A 309 -10.14 -14.38 -6.69
N GLY A 310 -8.97 -13.93 -6.23
CA GLY A 310 -7.75 -13.87 -7.04
C GLY A 310 -7.75 -12.82 -8.15
N ASP A 311 -6.70 -12.89 -8.99
CA ASP A 311 -6.38 -11.97 -10.09
C ASP A 311 -7.62 -11.65 -10.94
N ALA A 312 -7.90 -10.36 -11.13
CA ALA A 312 -9.14 -9.89 -11.76
C ALA A 312 -9.29 -10.26 -13.25
N ALA A 313 -8.22 -10.66 -13.92
CA ALA A 313 -8.24 -11.05 -15.33
C ALA A 313 -8.50 -12.55 -15.54
N THR A 314 -8.07 -13.40 -14.59
CA THR A 314 -8.02 -14.86 -14.75
C THR A 314 -8.73 -15.65 -13.65
N GLY A 315 -8.98 -15.05 -12.49
CA GLY A 315 -9.50 -15.75 -11.30
C GLY A 315 -8.50 -16.75 -10.70
N LYS A 316 -7.19 -16.56 -10.92
CA LYS A 316 -6.13 -17.37 -10.30
C LYS A 316 -5.71 -16.79 -8.94
N PRO A 317 -5.29 -17.61 -7.97
CA PRO A 317 -4.71 -17.10 -6.73
C PRO A 317 -3.47 -16.24 -6.96
N TRP A 318 -3.24 -15.25 -6.08
CA TRP A 318 -2.17 -14.25 -6.26
C TRP A 318 -0.74 -14.81 -6.17
N ASP A 319 -0.54 -16.01 -5.62
CA ASP A 319 0.75 -16.69 -5.47
C ASP A 319 1.02 -17.76 -6.57
N VAL A 320 0.46 -17.57 -7.77
CA VAL A 320 0.61 -18.50 -8.91
C VAL A 320 1.39 -17.85 -10.05
N ASP A 321 2.37 -18.55 -10.60
CA ASP A 321 2.98 -18.15 -11.88
C ASP A 321 2.00 -18.48 -13.01
N HIS A 322 1.59 -17.46 -13.75
CA HIS A 322 0.63 -17.64 -14.84
C HIS A 322 1.20 -18.42 -16.03
N THR A 323 2.53 -18.44 -16.20
CA THR A 323 3.26 -19.11 -17.28
C THR A 323 3.27 -20.63 -17.10
N THR A 324 3.61 -21.11 -15.90
CA THR A 324 3.62 -22.55 -15.55
C THR A 324 2.27 -23.07 -15.05
N ASN A 325 1.44 -22.18 -14.50
CA ASN A 325 0.21 -22.52 -13.78
C ASN A 325 0.46 -23.30 -12.47
N GLU A 326 1.64 -23.17 -11.87
CA GLU A 326 1.99 -23.75 -10.57
C GLU A 326 2.06 -22.65 -9.49
N PRO A 327 1.77 -22.96 -8.21
CA PRO A 327 2.02 -22.04 -7.11
C PRO A 327 3.52 -21.74 -6.96
N THR A 328 3.86 -20.50 -6.61
CA THR A 328 5.23 -20.08 -6.31
C THR A 328 5.61 -20.32 -4.84
N PHE A 329 4.62 -20.51 -3.97
CA PHE A 329 4.76 -20.72 -2.52
C PHE A 329 5.48 -19.55 -1.80
N THR A 330 5.40 -18.34 -2.34
CA THR A 330 6.06 -17.12 -1.83
C THR A 330 5.34 -15.87 -2.35
N SER A 331 5.80 -14.66 -1.99
CA SER A 331 5.25 -13.36 -2.42
C SER A 331 5.58 -13.00 -3.88
N ILE A 332 5.45 -13.95 -4.80
CA ILE A 332 5.70 -13.80 -6.23
C ILE A 332 4.46 -14.25 -6.99
N GLY A 333 3.76 -13.29 -7.60
CA GLY A 333 2.55 -13.51 -8.37
C GLY A 333 2.64 -13.02 -9.80
N ASN A 334 1.47 -12.95 -10.45
CA ASN A 334 1.36 -12.36 -11.78
C ASN A 334 1.44 -10.83 -11.78
N SER A 335 0.76 -10.17 -10.84
CA SER A 335 0.60 -8.70 -10.84
C SER A 335 1.53 -7.98 -9.87
N ALA A 336 2.07 -8.69 -8.87
CA ALA A 336 3.01 -8.16 -7.90
C ALA A 336 4.05 -9.21 -7.47
N ARG A 337 5.27 -8.74 -7.18
CA ARG A 337 6.38 -9.51 -6.62
C ARG A 337 7.01 -8.68 -5.51
N THR A 338 7.04 -9.20 -4.28
CA THR A 338 7.49 -8.43 -3.12
C THR A 338 8.71 -9.06 -2.48
N PHE A 339 9.69 -8.23 -2.18
CA PHE A 339 11.02 -8.60 -1.68
C PHE A 339 11.45 -7.69 -0.51
N GLU A 340 12.42 -8.13 0.29
CA GLU A 340 13.12 -7.23 1.23
C GLU A 340 14.23 -6.44 0.54
N ASN A 341 14.37 -5.15 0.88
CA ASN A 341 15.46 -4.30 0.39
C ASN A 341 16.08 -3.43 1.50
N ARG A 342 16.23 -3.99 2.70
CA ARG A 342 16.60 -3.22 3.91
C ARG A 342 18.01 -2.63 3.88
N ALA A 343 18.90 -3.20 3.07
CA ALA A 343 20.32 -2.84 3.03
C ALA A 343 20.69 -1.81 1.95
N SER A 344 19.81 -1.53 0.98
CA SER A 344 20.08 -0.53 -0.07
C SER A 344 19.53 0.84 0.29
N GLY A 345 20.31 1.89 0.05
CA GLY A 345 19.85 3.27 0.03
C GLY A 345 19.51 3.80 -1.37
N ASP A 346 19.57 2.94 -2.39
CA ASP A 346 19.24 3.27 -3.78
C ASP A 346 17.81 2.84 -4.12
N PRO A 347 16.88 3.76 -4.41
CA PRO A 347 15.48 3.44 -4.71
C PRO A 347 15.28 2.73 -6.05
N PHE A 348 16.29 2.69 -6.93
CA PHE A 348 16.25 1.97 -8.21
C PHE A 348 16.71 0.50 -8.08
N THR A 349 17.22 0.09 -6.92
CA THR A 349 17.59 -1.30 -6.64
C THR A 349 16.34 -2.07 -6.16
N VAL A 350 16.14 -3.29 -6.65
CA VAL A 350 15.09 -4.21 -6.20
C VAL A 350 15.70 -5.32 -5.35
N GLY A 351 14.99 -5.74 -4.31
CA GLY A 351 15.35 -6.89 -3.47
C GLY A 351 15.40 -8.23 -4.23
N THR A 352 15.93 -9.27 -3.58
CA THR A 352 15.99 -10.63 -4.17
C THR A 352 15.43 -11.74 -3.27
N ARG A 353 15.27 -11.50 -1.97
CA ARG A 353 14.54 -12.39 -1.04
C ARG A 353 13.08 -11.96 -0.99
N SER A 354 12.20 -12.82 -1.47
CA SER A 354 10.75 -12.81 -1.22
C SER A 354 10.42 -13.47 0.13
N ASN A 355 9.14 -13.62 0.49
CA ASN A 355 8.75 -14.38 1.68
C ASN A 355 9.36 -15.79 1.71
N VAL A 356 9.56 -16.35 2.91
CA VAL A 356 9.98 -17.75 3.07
C VAL A 356 9.10 -18.72 2.26
N LEU A 357 9.73 -19.73 1.66
CA LEU A 357 9.02 -20.74 0.89
C LEU A 357 8.01 -21.47 1.80
N THR A 358 6.72 -21.34 1.51
CA THR A 358 5.61 -21.73 2.38
C THR A 358 4.73 -22.76 1.65
N PRO A 359 5.04 -24.07 1.69
CA PRO A 359 4.32 -25.10 0.93
C PRO A 359 2.82 -25.23 1.25
N SER A 360 2.41 -24.83 2.47
CA SER A 360 1.00 -24.76 2.88
C SER A 360 0.25 -23.57 2.27
N ARG A 361 0.95 -22.61 1.67
CA ARG A 361 0.43 -21.35 1.11
C ARG A 361 -0.38 -20.52 2.13
N ASN A 362 -0.03 -20.68 3.41
CA ASN A 362 -0.60 -19.97 4.55
C ASN A 362 0.35 -18.83 4.97
N TYR A 363 0.24 -17.68 4.31
CA TYR A 363 1.08 -16.50 4.51
C TYR A 363 0.62 -15.69 5.75
N VAL A 364 0.55 -16.39 6.89
CA VAL A 364 0.09 -15.88 8.20
C VAL A 364 1.28 -15.84 9.15
N TYR A 365 2.15 -14.86 8.93
CA TYR A 365 3.36 -14.66 9.73
C TYR A 365 3.06 -13.90 11.03
N PRO A 366 3.79 -14.15 12.13
CA PRO A 366 3.66 -13.37 13.36
C PRO A 366 3.90 -11.88 13.12
N TRP A 367 3.13 -11.03 13.81
CA TRP A 367 3.33 -9.59 13.87
C TRP A 367 3.34 -9.16 15.33
N GLN A 368 4.42 -8.51 15.76
CA GLN A 368 4.65 -8.09 17.14
C GLN A 368 4.77 -6.56 17.28
N ASN A 369 4.55 -5.80 16.19
CA ASN A 369 4.72 -4.35 16.15
C ASN A 369 6.15 -3.92 16.58
N THR A 370 7.14 -4.71 16.18
CA THR A 370 8.48 -4.78 16.77
C THR A 370 9.22 -3.44 16.71
N TRP A 371 9.10 -2.71 15.60
CA TRP A 371 9.72 -1.39 15.41
C TRP A 371 9.14 -0.32 16.37
N PHE A 372 7.85 -0.42 16.70
CA PHE A 372 7.17 0.46 17.66
C PHE A 372 7.54 0.13 19.10
N GLU A 373 7.44 -1.15 19.50
CA GLU A 373 7.76 -1.60 20.86
C GLU A 373 9.24 -1.37 21.23
N ALA A 374 10.14 -1.58 20.28
CA ALA A 374 11.57 -1.26 20.44
C ALA A 374 11.88 0.24 20.32
N LYS A 375 10.90 1.07 19.93
CA LYS A 375 11.01 2.51 19.64
C LYS A 375 12.16 2.82 18.69
N CYS A 376 12.11 2.27 17.49
CA CYS A 376 13.09 2.50 16.44
C CYS A 376 14.54 2.04 16.76
N ASP A 377 14.79 1.24 17.80
CA ASP A 377 16.14 0.65 18.00
C ASP A 377 16.49 -0.29 16.84
N PRO A 378 17.49 0.03 15.98
CA PRO A 378 17.84 -0.77 14.80
C PRO A 378 18.40 -2.16 15.16
N ALA A 379 18.68 -2.47 16.42
CA ALA A 379 19.08 -3.80 16.86
C ALA A 379 18.01 -4.89 16.55
N VAL A 380 16.74 -4.51 16.34
CA VAL A 380 15.66 -5.45 15.99
C VAL A 380 15.83 -6.14 14.65
N PHE A 381 16.54 -5.53 13.69
CA PHE A 381 16.76 -6.12 12.36
C PHE A 381 17.66 -7.37 12.41
N ASP A 382 18.38 -7.55 13.51
CA ASP A 382 19.29 -8.68 13.79
C ASP A 382 18.73 -9.64 14.86
N GLN A 383 17.45 -9.49 15.25
CA GLN A 383 16.74 -10.41 16.16
C GLN A 383 15.83 -11.39 15.38
N PRO A 384 15.40 -12.51 16.01
CA PRO A 384 14.35 -13.37 15.44
C PRO A 384 13.09 -12.60 15.07
N GLY A 385 12.54 -12.84 13.88
CA GLY A 385 11.44 -12.07 13.30
C GLY A 385 11.88 -10.85 12.50
N GLU A 386 13.14 -10.42 12.60
CA GLU A 386 13.78 -9.41 11.72
C GLU A 386 13.06 -8.04 11.62
N ALA A 387 12.32 -7.66 12.66
CA ALA A 387 11.35 -6.56 12.70
C ALA A 387 10.06 -6.82 11.88
N ASP A 388 9.42 -7.96 12.11
CA ASP A 388 8.16 -8.41 11.46
C ASP A 388 8.25 -8.51 9.92
N LEU A 389 9.46 -8.69 9.37
CA LEU A 389 9.74 -8.59 7.94
C LEU A 389 8.86 -9.50 7.05
N GLU A 390 8.64 -10.76 7.47
CA GLU A 390 7.80 -11.69 6.69
C GLU A 390 6.33 -11.22 6.64
N ALA A 391 5.83 -10.58 7.70
CA ALA A 391 4.49 -9.98 7.72
C ALA A 391 4.43 -8.71 6.84
N ALA A 392 5.49 -7.90 6.81
CA ALA A 392 5.59 -6.72 5.93
C ALA A 392 5.53 -7.11 4.45
N ILE A 393 6.39 -8.05 4.02
CA ILE A 393 6.42 -8.56 2.63
C ILE A 393 5.05 -9.14 2.22
N ALA A 394 4.42 -9.93 3.09
CA ALA A 394 3.12 -10.55 2.82
C ALA A 394 1.99 -9.53 2.70
N ASN A 395 1.95 -8.54 3.61
CA ASN A 395 0.96 -7.48 3.59
C ASN A 395 1.08 -6.60 2.34
N LEU A 396 2.30 -6.13 2.03
CA LEU A 396 2.55 -5.32 0.84
C LEU A 396 2.18 -6.07 -0.45
N ASN A 397 2.52 -7.37 -0.56
CA ASN A 397 2.14 -8.18 -1.71
C ASN A 397 0.62 -8.30 -1.90
N ALA A 398 -0.12 -8.57 -0.83
CA ALA A 398 -1.57 -8.65 -0.87
C ALA A 398 -2.20 -7.28 -1.23
N MET A 399 -1.68 -6.18 -0.69
CA MET A 399 -2.18 -4.83 -0.98
C MET A 399 -1.90 -4.39 -2.44
N HIS A 400 -0.77 -4.77 -3.02
CA HIS A 400 -0.48 -4.55 -4.44
C HIS A 400 -1.44 -5.32 -5.37
N ASN A 401 -1.65 -6.62 -5.12
CA ASN A 401 -2.61 -7.40 -5.90
C ASN A 401 -4.05 -6.87 -5.74
N ARG A 402 -4.42 -6.39 -4.54
CA ARG A 402 -5.71 -5.73 -4.28
C ARG A 402 -5.87 -4.41 -5.06
N MET A 403 -4.81 -3.62 -5.27
CA MET A 403 -4.83 -2.41 -6.11
C MET A 403 -4.90 -2.75 -7.61
N HIS A 404 -4.14 -3.75 -8.08
CA HIS A 404 -4.30 -4.32 -9.43
C HIS A 404 -5.77 -4.69 -9.67
N ASP A 405 -6.35 -5.50 -8.80
CA ASP A 405 -7.68 -6.08 -9.01
C ASP A 405 -8.81 -5.04 -8.93
N TRP A 406 -8.65 -3.95 -8.18
CA TRP A 406 -9.59 -2.83 -8.18
C TRP A 406 -9.48 -1.96 -9.44
N SER A 407 -8.26 -1.61 -9.84
CA SER A 407 -7.99 -0.74 -10.99
C SER A 407 -8.29 -1.43 -12.33
N TYR A 408 -8.04 -2.73 -12.45
CA TYR A 408 -8.46 -3.56 -13.59
C TYR A 408 -9.97 -3.47 -13.83
N ARG A 409 -10.76 -3.48 -12.75
CA ARG A 409 -12.23 -3.35 -12.77
C ARG A 409 -12.72 -1.91 -13.01
N LEU A 410 -11.81 -0.93 -13.12
CA LEU A 410 -12.07 0.44 -13.60
C LEU A 410 -11.57 0.66 -15.04
N GLY A 411 -10.75 -0.24 -15.59
CA GLY A 411 -10.28 -0.19 -16.99
C GLY A 411 -8.77 -0.32 -17.17
N PHE A 412 -7.98 -0.36 -16.09
CA PHE A 412 -6.54 -0.57 -16.12
C PHE A 412 -6.20 -2.04 -16.43
N THR A 413 -6.37 -2.39 -17.69
CA THR A 413 -6.21 -3.73 -18.28
C THR A 413 -4.94 -3.81 -19.11
N GLU A 414 -4.67 -4.96 -19.73
CA GLU A 414 -3.49 -5.15 -20.59
C GLU A 414 -3.52 -4.22 -21.81
N THR A 415 -4.71 -3.84 -22.28
CA THR A 415 -4.85 -2.83 -23.36
C THR A 415 -4.70 -1.37 -22.89
N ALA A 416 -4.63 -1.15 -21.58
CA ALA A 416 -4.35 0.12 -20.91
C ALA A 416 -3.07 0.05 -20.04
N TRP A 417 -2.19 -0.91 -20.35
CA TRP A 417 -0.80 -0.99 -19.86
C TRP A 417 -0.70 -1.21 -18.34
N ASN A 418 -1.50 -2.16 -17.83
CA ASN A 418 -1.38 -2.69 -16.47
C ASN A 418 -0.05 -3.41 -16.22
N MET A 419 0.17 -3.80 -14.97
CA MET A 419 1.40 -4.42 -14.47
C MET A 419 1.21 -5.93 -14.31
N GLN A 420 1.69 -6.73 -15.27
CA GLN A 420 1.52 -8.19 -15.25
C GLN A 420 2.72 -8.96 -15.83
N SER A 421 3.03 -10.11 -15.25
CA SER A 421 4.11 -10.97 -15.75
C SER A 421 3.70 -11.74 -17.01
N ASP A 422 2.45 -12.20 -17.09
CA ASP A 422 1.81 -12.73 -18.29
C ASP A 422 0.42 -12.12 -18.51
N ASN A 423 0.28 -11.47 -19.68
CA ASN A 423 -0.92 -10.81 -20.15
C ASN A 423 -1.87 -11.81 -20.86
N GLY A 424 -1.50 -13.09 -20.99
CA GLY A 424 -2.29 -14.16 -21.59
C GLY A 424 -2.77 -13.88 -23.03
N GLY A 425 -2.05 -13.02 -23.75
CA GLY A 425 -2.43 -12.54 -25.09
C GLY A 425 -3.56 -11.50 -25.13
N ARG A 426 -3.95 -10.90 -24.00
CA ARG A 426 -5.07 -9.94 -23.91
C ARG A 426 -4.72 -8.52 -24.37
N GLY A 427 -3.45 -8.11 -24.28
CA GLY A 427 -2.96 -6.80 -24.71
C GLY A 427 -1.55 -6.49 -24.18
N GLY A 428 -1.07 -5.27 -24.44
CA GLY A 428 0.11 -4.66 -23.81
C GLY A 428 1.43 -5.41 -24.01
N LEU A 429 2.39 -5.09 -23.15
CA LEU A 429 3.66 -5.81 -22.99
C LEU A 429 3.74 -6.31 -21.54
N GLY A 430 3.72 -7.62 -21.33
CA GLY A 430 3.94 -8.22 -20.00
C GLY A 430 5.42 -8.34 -19.62
N ASN A 431 5.67 -9.03 -18.51
CA ASN A 431 6.93 -9.07 -17.74
C ASN A 431 7.15 -7.83 -16.86
N ASP A 432 6.07 -7.11 -16.52
CA ASP A 432 6.13 -5.87 -15.73
C ASP A 432 5.24 -5.86 -14.46
N PRO A 433 5.23 -6.94 -13.64
CA PRO A 433 4.55 -6.91 -12.35
C PRO A 433 5.15 -5.82 -11.44
N GLU A 434 4.34 -5.33 -10.50
CA GLU A 434 4.83 -4.41 -9.48
C GLU A 434 5.93 -5.06 -8.63
N GLN A 435 7.03 -4.35 -8.36
CA GLN A 435 8.14 -4.82 -7.54
C GLN A 435 8.12 -4.09 -6.20
N GLY A 436 7.45 -4.68 -5.22
CA GLY A 436 7.39 -4.13 -3.86
C GLY A 436 8.69 -4.40 -3.10
N ASN A 437 9.43 -3.36 -2.76
CA ASN A 437 10.52 -3.41 -1.80
C ASN A 437 9.97 -3.09 -0.40
N ALA A 438 9.76 -4.14 0.41
CA ALA A 438 9.39 -4.01 1.82
C ALA A 438 10.59 -3.58 2.67
N GLN A 439 10.33 -2.73 3.65
CA GLN A 439 11.29 -2.12 4.58
C GLN A 439 12.52 -1.55 3.86
N ALA A 440 12.32 -0.93 2.70
CA ALA A 440 13.38 -0.45 1.83
C ALA A 440 14.30 0.54 2.57
N GLY A 441 15.61 0.30 2.54
CA GLY A 441 16.58 1.12 3.26
C GLY A 441 16.43 1.16 4.78
N ALA A 442 15.75 0.20 5.42
CA ALA A 442 15.62 0.15 6.89
C ALA A 442 16.95 0.24 7.66
N ARG A 443 18.09 -0.20 7.08
CA ARG A 443 19.43 -0.06 7.69
C ARG A 443 20.18 1.23 7.31
N VAL A 444 19.53 2.16 6.61
CA VAL A 444 20.07 3.45 6.15
C VAL A 444 19.21 4.59 6.71
N LEU A 445 19.69 5.29 7.74
CA LEU A 445 18.90 6.32 8.46
C LEU A 445 18.39 7.48 7.57
N SER A 446 19.05 7.76 6.45
CA SER A 446 18.57 8.77 5.48
C SER A 446 17.40 8.29 4.59
N VAL A 447 16.89 7.07 4.81
CA VAL A 447 15.79 6.45 4.06
C VAL A 447 14.69 6.12 5.07
N ARG A 448 13.85 7.12 5.34
CA ARG A 448 12.78 7.14 6.36
C ARG A 448 11.65 8.07 5.95
N ASP A 449 10.53 7.95 6.67
CA ASP A 449 9.42 8.91 6.69
C ASP A 449 8.80 9.24 5.31
N ASN A 450 8.77 8.25 4.43
CA ASN A 450 8.25 8.41 3.07
C ASN A 450 7.89 7.05 2.47
N ALA A 451 7.41 7.07 1.23
CA ALA A 451 7.49 5.95 0.29
C ALA A 451 7.97 6.49 -1.08
N ASN A 452 7.90 5.70 -2.16
CA ASN A 452 7.95 6.21 -3.54
C ASN A 452 7.64 5.10 -4.56
N GLN A 453 7.11 5.53 -5.71
CA GLN A 453 6.92 4.72 -6.90
C GLN A 453 7.85 5.12 -8.05
N ILE A 454 8.54 4.17 -8.65
CA ILE A 454 9.25 4.32 -9.93
C ILE A 454 8.41 3.66 -11.02
N THR A 455 7.76 4.47 -11.86
CA THR A 455 6.90 3.98 -12.96
C THR A 455 7.68 3.92 -14.28
N GLY A 456 7.96 2.72 -14.78
CA GLY A 456 8.48 2.49 -16.13
C GLY A 456 7.37 2.47 -17.20
N PRO A 457 7.73 2.52 -18.49
CA PRO A 457 6.79 2.30 -19.60
C PRO A 457 6.24 0.84 -19.61
N ASP A 458 5.24 0.58 -20.46
CA ASP A 458 4.66 -0.75 -20.72
C ASP A 458 5.74 -1.81 -20.98
N GLY A 459 5.70 -2.95 -20.28
CA GLY A 459 6.72 -3.99 -20.36
C GLY A 459 8.02 -3.71 -19.58
N VAL A 460 8.08 -2.62 -18.79
CA VAL A 460 9.14 -2.37 -17.80
C VAL A 460 8.54 -2.39 -16.40
N ALA A 461 8.91 -3.41 -15.62
CA ALA A 461 8.47 -3.59 -14.24
C ALA A 461 8.74 -2.34 -13.38
N PRO A 462 7.70 -1.73 -12.78
CA PRO A 462 7.87 -0.62 -11.86
C PRO A 462 8.38 -1.09 -10.49
N ILE A 463 8.64 -0.14 -9.59
CA ILE A 463 9.17 -0.42 -8.24
C ILE A 463 8.45 0.47 -7.22
N THR A 464 7.82 -0.13 -6.21
CA THR A 464 7.39 0.54 -4.98
C THR A 464 8.46 0.39 -3.90
N ASN A 465 8.81 1.47 -3.20
CA ASN A 465 9.66 1.43 -2.02
C ASN A 465 8.86 1.88 -0.78
N MET A 466 8.61 0.97 0.16
CA MET A 466 7.99 1.28 1.45
C MET A 466 9.07 1.45 2.52
N TYR A 467 9.00 2.53 3.31
CA TYR A 467 9.99 2.82 4.35
C TYR A 467 9.43 2.71 5.77
N LEU A 468 10.34 2.51 6.72
CA LEU A 468 10.09 2.72 8.13
C LEU A 468 10.00 4.23 8.46
N TRP A 469 9.24 4.55 9.50
CA TRP A 469 9.01 5.91 9.97
C TRP A 469 9.63 6.05 11.37
N GLN A 470 10.31 7.16 11.62
CA GLN A 470 10.87 7.52 12.94
C GLN A 470 11.02 9.04 13.10
N PRO A 471 10.98 9.59 14.33
CA PRO A 471 11.25 11.01 14.54
C PRO A 471 12.69 11.40 14.14
N ILE A 472 12.86 12.55 13.48
CA ILE A 472 14.17 13.08 13.02
C ILE A 472 14.25 14.59 13.28
N ALA A 473 15.26 15.05 14.03
CA ALA A 473 15.33 16.39 14.62
C ALA A 473 15.15 17.58 13.65
N GLY A 474 13.95 18.16 13.66
CA GLY A 474 13.57 19.27 12.78
C GLY A 474 13.44 18.91 11.30
N SER A 475 13.15 17.63 11.00
CA SER A 475 12.78 17.16 9.67
C SER A 475 11.32 16.67 9.66
N PHE A 476 11.03 15.64 10.47
CA PHE A 476 9.73 14.96 10.53
C PHE A 476 9.60 14.32 11.93
N TYR A 477 8.37 14.25 12.47
CA TYR A 477 8.08 13.64 13.76
C TYR A 477 6.90 12.66 13.62
N SER A 478 7.22 11.50 13.06
CA SER A 478 6.37 10.32 13.00
C SER A 478 6.47 9.49 14.29
N PRO A 479 5.51 8.61 14.58
CA PRO A 479 5.70 7.48 15.47
C PRO A 479 6.65 6.43 14.85
N CYS A 480 7.28 5.59 15.69
CA CYS A 480 8.10 4.46 15.26
C CYS A 480 7.23 3.37 14.62
N VAL A 481 6.91 3.46 13.33
CA VAL A 481 6.06 2.47 12.64
C VAL A 481 6.60 2.06 11.27
N ASP A 482 6.12 0.92 10.78
CA ASP A 482 6.44 0.38 9.47
C ASP A 482 5.38 0.83 8.44
N GLY A 483 5.85 1.37 7.31
CA GLY A 483 5.01 1.83 6.21
C GLY A 483 4.35 0.70 5.44
N ASP A 484 4.92 -0.51 5.45
CA ASP A 484 4.40 -1.71 4.76
C ASP A 484 3.02 -2.17 5.25
N TYR A 485 2.48 -1.55 6.30
CA TYR A 485 1.13 -1.80 6.83
C TYR A 485 0.11 -0.69 6.57
N ASP A 486 0.48 0.51 6.10
CA ASP A 486 -0.47 1.61 5.85
C ASP A 486 -0.95 1.63 4.40
N MET A 487 -2.11 1.01 4.17
CA MET A 487 -2.77 0.93 2.86
C MET A 487 -3.06 2.32 2.26
N SER A 488 -3.21 3.37 3.08
CA SER A 488 -3.41 4.72 2.53
C SER A 488 -2.16 5.24 1.81
N VAL A 489 -0.97 4.77 2.21
CA VAL A 489 0.31 5.03 1.53
C VAL A 489 0.56 4.01 0.41
N ILE A 490 0.35 2.71 0.65
CA ILE A 490 0.57 1.66 -0.38
C ILE A 490 -0.32 1.91 -1.61
N GLY A 491 -1.60 2.26 -1.38
CA GLY A 491 -2.53 2.63 -2.45
C GLY A 491 -2.20 3.95 -3.15
N HIS A 492 -1.44 4.84 -2.50
CA HIS A 492 -0.93 6.07 -3.10
C HIS A 492 0.18 5.74 -4.10
N GLU A 493 1.22 5.03 -3.67
CA GLU A 493 2.36 4.66 -4.53
C GLU A 493 1.91 3.83 -5.75
N TYR A 494 1.09 2.79 -5.53
CA TYR A 494 0.58 1.97 -6.63
C TYR A 494 -0.24 2.78 -7.64
N THR A 495 -0.87 3.88 -7.23
CA THR A 495 -1.63 4.76 -8.13
C THR A 495 -0.73 5.67 -8.98
N HIS A 496 0.49 5.98 -8.56
CA HIS A 496 1.47 6.61 -9.46
C HIS A 496 1.74 5.71 -10.68
N ALA A 497 1.79 4.39 -10.48
CA ALA A 497 1.92 3.43 -11.59
C ALA A 497 0.64 3.33 -12.43
N ILE A 498 -0.54 3.24 -11.82
CA ILE A 498 -1.83 3.26 -12.55
C ILE A 498 -1.94 4.51 -13.44
N SER A 499 -1.84 5.70 -12.84
CA SER A 499 -2.07 6.95 -13.56
C SER A 499 -0.93 7.28 -14.53
N GLY A 500 0.32 7.01 -14.14
CA GLY A 500 1.51 7.22 -14.94
C GLY A 500 1.63 6.29 -16.16
N ARG A 501 1.01 5.10 -16.13
CA ARG A 501 0.87 4.22 -17.30
C ARG A 501 -0.27 4.62 -18.23
N MET A 502 -1.41 5.06 -17.67
CA MET A 502 -2.60 5.38 -18.47
C MET A 502 -2.49 6.72 -19.21
N ILE A 503 -1.85 7.74 -18.61
CA ILE A 503 -1.71 9.07 -19.23
C ILE A 503 -0.58 9.11 -20.27
N GLY A 504 -0.79 9.77 -21.40
CA GLY A 504 0.22 9.88 -22.46
C GLY A 504 0.49 8.57 -23.24
N GLY A 505 -0.11 7.46 -22.82
CA GLY A 505 0.07 6.14 -23.42
C GLY A 505 1.37 5.44 -23.00
N PRO A 506 1.66 4.24 -23.56
CA PRO A 506 2.57 3.24 -22.96
C PRO A 506 4.04 3.64 -22.83
N ASN A 507 4.44 4.78 -23.39
CA ASN A 507 5.83 5.24 -23.50
C ASN A 507 6.06 6.64 -22.89
N ALA A 508 5.06 7.19 -22.20
CA ALA A 508 5.11 8.50 -21.56
C ALA A 508 4.33 8.46 -20.23
N GLY A 509 4.41 9.54 -19.47
CA GLY A 509 3.67 9.74 -18.23
C GLY A 509 3.65 11.23 -17.87
N TRP A 510 3.13 11.58 -16.70
CA TRP A 510 3.02 12.96 -16.20
C TRP A 510 4.31 13.79 -16.37
N SER A 511 4.19 15.02 -16.87
CA SER A 511 5.34 15.87 -17.21
C SER A 511 5.10 17.35 -16.94
N GLY A 512 5.82 17.90 -15.95
CA GLY A 512 5.71 19.30 -15.50
C GLY A 512 5.10 19.44 -14.10
N ALA A 513 5.12 20.66 -13.55
CA ALA A 513 4.72 20.94 -12.17
C ALA A 513 3.23 20.62 -11.90
N GLN A 514 2.31 21.18 -12.69
CA GLN A 514 0.88 20.92 -12.55
C GLN A 514 0.53 19.45 -12.86
N ALA A 515 1.17 18.85 -13.87
CA ALA A 515 1.01 17.44 -14.18
C ALA A 515 1.41 16.53 -13.00
N GLY A 516 2.58 16.77 -12.39
CA GLY A 516 3.03 16.06 -11.20
C GLY A 516 2.12 16.29 -9.99
N ALA A 517 1.58 17.50 -9.82
CA ALA A 517 0.62 17.79 -8.77
C ALA A 517 -0.70 17.01 -8.94
N MET A 518 -1.18 16.84 -10.16
CA MET A 518 -2.34 15.98 -10.45
C MET A 518 -2.02 14.50 -10.27
N ASN A 519 -0.78 14.04 -10.51
CA ASN A 519 -0.34 12.67 -10.21
C ASN A 519 -0.49 12.35 -8.71
N GLU A 520 0.16 13.15 -7.86
CA GLU A 520 0.06 13.10 -6.38
C GLU A 520 -1.38 13.08 -5.89
N SER A 521 -2.18 14.01 -6.41
CA SER A 521 -3.58 14.12 -6.04
C SER A 521 -4.38 12.88 -6.48
N THR A 522 -4.18 12.40 -7.71
CA THR A 522 -4.83 11.18 -8.21
C THR A 522 -4.49 9.97 -7.32
N SER A 523 -3.25 9.91 -6.83
CA SER A 523 -2.80 8.88 -5.89
C SER A 523 -3.47 8.93 -4.52
N ASP A 524 -3.59 10.11 -3.89
CA ASP A 524 -4.41 10.27 -2.68
C ASP A 524 -5.89 9.89 -2.94
N LEU A 525 -6.43 10.38 -4.06
CA LEU A 525 -7.84 10.26 -4.43
C LEU A 525 -8.27 8.81 -4.67
N PHE A 526 -7.46 8.01 -5.36
CA PHE A 526 -7.77 6.61 -5.64
C PHE A 526 -7.47 5.70 -4.45
N SER A 527 -6.40 5.97 -3.69
CA SER A 527 -6.10 5.25 -2.43
C SER A 527 -7.27 5.37 -1.44
N MET A 528 -7.74 6.60 -1.20
CA MET A 528 -8.93 6.92 -0.42
C MET A 528 -10.19 6.20 -0.96
N GLU A 529 -10.43 6.28 -2.26
CA GLU A 529 -11.64 5.71 -2.86
C GLU A 529 -11.66 4.19 -2.78
N GLN A 530 -10.54 3.53 -3.03
CA GLN A 530 -10.42 2.07 -2.94
C GLN A 530 -10.76 1.59 -1.52
N LEU A 531 -10.17 2.20 -0.49
CA LEU A 531 -10.48 1.91 0.91
C LEU A 531 -11.98 2.09 1.21
N PHE A 532 -12.56 3.18 0.70
CA PHE A 532 -13.97 3.54 0.91
C PHE A 532 -14.96 2.61 0.20
N GLU A 533 -14.68 2.18 -1.04
CA GLU A 533 -15.57 1.26 -1.78
C GLU A 533 -15.57 -0.15 -1.22
N TYR A 534 -14.41 -0.62 -0.72
CA TYR A 534 -14.32 -1.89 -0.02
C TYR A 534 -14.87 -1.83 1.42
N GLY A 535 -15.00 -0.62 1.99
CA GLY A 535 -15.70 -0.37 3.25
C GLY A 535 -14.80 -0.29 4.49
N HIS A 536 -13.48 -0.24 4.29
CA HIS A 536 -12.51 -0.07 5.37
C HIS A 536 -12.30 1.43 5.66
N ARG A 537 -11.55 1.74 6.73
CA ARG A 537 -11.30 3.12 7.16
C ARG A 537 -9.85 3.26 7.65
N PRO A 538 -9.04 4.16 7.08
CA PRO A 538 -7.71 4.45 7.61
C PRO A 538 -7.77 5.22 8.93
N ALA A 539 -6.65 5.24 9.67
CA ALA A 539 -6.51 6.06 10.87
C ALA A 539 -6.68 7.55 10.53
N GLY A 540 -7.66 8.21 11.17
CA GLY A 540 -8.00 9.60 10.89
C GLY A 540 -9.34 10.01 11.52
N ASP A 541 -9.52 11.31 11.73
CA ASP A 541 -10.77 11.93 12.18
C ASP A 541 -11.88 11.76 11.11
N THR A 542 -11.49 11.79 9.83
CA THR A 542 -12.31 11.43 8.67
C THR A 542 -11.71 10.20 7.96
N PRO A 543 -12.45 9.52 7.07
CA PRO A 543 -11.89 8.47 6.21
C PRO A 543 -10.97 8.98 5.10
N TYR A 544 -10.61 10.27 5.10
CA TYR A 544 -10.08 11.02 3.96
C TYR A 544 -8.70 11.65 4.27
N VAL A 545 -7.98 11.04 5.21
CA VAL A 545 -6.67 11.45 5.71
C VAL A 545 -5.62 10.44 5.23
N THR A 546 -4.70 10.86 4.35
CA THR A 546 -3.58 10.03 3.90
C THR A 546 -2.49 9.95 4.97
N GLY A 547 -2.07 8.73 5.33
CA GLY A 547 -0.94 8.48 6.22
C GLY A 547 -1.20 8.84 7.68
N GLY A 548 -2.44 8.83 8.15
CA GLY A 548 -2.77 9.19 9.54
C GLY A 548 -2.15 8.23 10.58
N TYR A 549 -1.90 6.98 10.23
CA TYR A 549 -1.19 6.01 11.07
C TYR A 549 0.34 6.30 11.06
N VAL A 550 0.95 6.41 9.87
CA VAL A 550 2.40 6.65 9.75
C VAL A 550 2.89 8.04 10.19
N THR A 551 1.99 9.04 10.27
CA THR A 551 2.35 10.39 10.74
C THR A 551 1.94 10.68 12.18
N GLY A 552 1.06 9.87 12.78
CA GLY A 552 0.48 10.14 14.09
C GLY A 552 -0.44 11.37 14.15
N ASP A 553 -0.83 11.95 13.01
CA ASP A 553 -1.79 13.07 12.95
C ASP A 553 -3.11 12.65 12.30
N THR A 554 -4.07 12.26 13.15
CA THR A 554 -5.43 11.91 12.70
C THR A 554 -6.18 13.08 12.07
N THR A 555 -5.73 14.32 12.23
CA THR A 555 -6.48 15.51 11.78
C THR A 555 -6.21 15.88 10.32
N ARG A 556 -4.99 15.62 9.80
CA ARG A 556 -4.56 15.96 8.43
C ARG A 556 -3.53 15.01 7.80
N GLY A 557 -2.96 14.05 8.54
CA GLY A 557 -2.00 13.09 8.00
C GLY A 557 -0.71 13.75 7.48
N ILE A 558 -0.23 13.35 6.30
CA ILE A 558 1.01 13.91 5.73
C ILE A 558 0.86 15.27 5.03
N ARG A 559 -0.34 15.59 4.55
CA ARG A 559 -0.69 16.78 3.74
C ARG A 559 -0.86 18.04 4.61
N ASN A 560 -1.02 19.22 4.00
CA ASN A 560 -1.31 20.46 4.73
C ASN A 560 -2.77 20.52 5.24
N TYR A 561 -3.71 19.84 4.56
CA TYR A 561 -5.15 19.77 4.86
C TYR A 561 -5.71 18.33 4.81
N ASP A 562 -6.84 18.10 5.50
CA ASP A 562 -7.75 16.98 5.21
C ASP A 562 -8.44 17.26 3.86
N MET A 563 -8.43 16.30 2.93
CA MET A 563 -9.00 16.47 1.58
C MET A 563 -10.45 16.95 1.58
N SER A 564 -11.24 16.50 2.56
CA SER A 564 -12.65 16.88 2.75
C SER A 564 -12.87 18.23 3.43
N LYS A 565 -11.78 18.94 3.78
CA LYS A 565 -11.79 20.22 4.49
C LYS A 565 -10.70 21.19 3.98
N SER A 566 -10.27 21.04 2.73
CA SER A 566 -9.28 21.93 2.11
C SER A 566 -9.94 23.21 1.59
N PRO A 567 -9.41 24.42 1.90
CA PRO A 567 -9.89 25.69 1.34
C PRO A 567 -9.29 26.00 -0.04
N LEU A 568 -8.44 25.11 -0.57
CA LEU A 568 -7.58 25.39 -1.72
C LEU A 568 -8.36 25.41 -3.05
N ASN A 569 -7.90 26.27 -3.94
CA ASN A 569 -8.49 26.54 -5.24
C ASN A 569 -7.41 26.88 -6.28
N TYR A 570 -7.76 27.02 -7.55
CA TYR A 570 -6.78 27.19 -8.63
C TYR A 570 -5.98 28.50 -8.62
N SER A 571 -6.34 29.51 -7.80
CA SER A 571 -5.44 30.64 -7.54
C SER A 571 -4.19 30.25 -6.76
N ASP A 572 -4.17 29.08 -6.12
CA ASP A 572 -3.26 28.79 -5.02
C ASP A 572 -1.96 28.09 -5.44
N LEU A 573 -1.65 28.00 -6.74
CA LEU A 573 -0.41 27.36 -7.22
C LEU A 573 0.84 27.99 -6.56
N GLY A 574 1.60 27.18 -5.82
CA GLY A 574 2.79 27.62 -5.08
C GLY A 574 2.55 28.21 -3.68
N TYR A 575 1.34 28.07 -3.12
CA TYR A 575 0.94 28.65 -1.81
C TYR A 575 1.81 28.18 -0.62
N ASP A 576 2.23 26.92 -0.57
CA ASP A 576 2.98 26.39 0.58
C ASP A 576 4.44 26.88 0.54
N LEU A 577 5.11 26.94 1.67
CA LEU A 577 6.47 27.51 1.84
C LEU A 577 7.56 26.93 0.92
N VAL A 578 7.29 25.79 0.28
CA VAL A 578 8.15 25.14 -0.71
C VAL A 578 8.11 25.81 -2.09
N GLY A 579 7.10 26.65 -2.37
CA GLY A 579 6.78 27.14 -3.72
C GLY A 579 6.02 26.09 -4.51
N THR A 580 6.01 26.20 -5.84
CA THR A 580 5.41 25.18 -6.73
C THR A 580 6.06 23.82 -6.49
N GLN A 581 5.30 22.87 -5.94
CA GLN A 581 5.77 21.57 -5.51
C GLN A 581 4.60 20.58 -5.51
N VAL A 582 4.83 19.44 -6.15
CA VAL A 582 3.78 18.49 -6.55
C VAL A 582 2.89 18.00 -5.40
N HIS A 583 3.46 17.67 -4.22
CA HIS A 583 2.67 17.21 -3.07
C HIS A 583 1.72 18.30 -2.55
N ALA A 584 2.19 19.55 -2.49
CA ALA A 584 1.47 20.68 -1.89
C ALA A 584 0.44 21.25 -2.86
N ASP A 585 0.83 21.50 -4.12
CA ASP A 585 -0.07 21.95 -5.18
C ASP A 585 -1.15 20.88 -5.45
N GLY A 586 -0.81 19.59 -5.34
CA GLY A 586 -1.75 18.48 -5.50
C GLY A 586 -2.95 18.56 -4.54
N GLU A 587 -2.81 19.18 -3.38
CA GLU A 587 -3.94 19.42 -2.45
C GLU A 587 -5.03 20.33 -3.06
N ILE A 588 -4.71 21.13 -4.08
CA ILE A 588 -5.68 21.93 -4.87
C ILE A 588 -6.55 21.02 -5.75
N TRP A 589 -5.93 20.07 -6.45
CA TRP A 589 -6.68 19.07 -7.25
C TRP A 589 -7.45 18.11 -6.34
N SER A 590 -6.89 17.73 -5.18
CA SER A 590 -7.57 16.86 -4.21
C SER A 590 -8.81 17.54 -3.63
N ALA A 591 -8.74 18.82 -3.30
CA ALA A 591 -9.90 19.62 -2.88
C ALA A 591 -10.98 19.64 -3.98
N THR A 592 -10.57 20.03 -5.20
CA THR A 592 -11.45 20.13 -6.37
C THR A 592 -12.16 18.80 -6.66
N GLN A 593 -11.42 17.71 -6.73
CA GLN A 593 -11.97 16.39 -7.07
C GLN A 593 -12.78 15.78 -5.93
N PHE A 594 -12.43 16.05 -4.67
CA PHE A 594 -13.26 15.63 -3.54
C PHE A 594 -14.65 16.26 -3.60
N ASP A 595 -14.77 17.54 -3.98
CA ASP A 595 -16.08 18.20 -4.08
C ASP A 595 -16.84 17.85 -5.38
N VAL A 596 -16.13 17.57 -6.50
CA VAL A 596 -16.75 16.90 -7.67
C VAL A 596 -17.35 15.54 -7.26
N ARG A 597 -16.55 14.69 -6.60
CA ARG A 597 -16.98 13.39 -6.04
C ARG A 597 -18.17 13.55 -5.09
N ALA A 598 -18.12 14.52 -4.18
CA ALA A 598 -19.20 14.81 -3.24
C ALA A 598 -20.49 15.24 -3.97
N ALA A 599 -20.38 16.00 -5.06
CA ALA A 599 -21.52 16.37 -5.89
C ALA A 599 -22.15 15.16 -6.63
N PHE A 600 -21.34 14.21 -7.10
CA PHE A 600 -21.83 12.92 -7.61
C PHE A 600 -22.52 12.09 -6.51
N VAL A 601 -21.92 11.97 -5.32
CA VAL A 601 -22.51 11.27 -4.15
C VAL A 601 -23.83 11.92 -3.72
N LYS A 602 -23.93 13.25 -3.78
CA LYS A 602 -25.17 14.02 -3.52
C LYS A 602 -26.26 13.78 -4.56
N ARG A 603 -25.90 13.44 -5.80
CA ARG A 603 -26.84 13.13 -6.90
C ARG A 603 -27.31 11.67 -6.91
N TYR A 604 -26.38 10.72 -6.77
CA TYR A 604 -26.64 9.28 -6.93
C TYR A 604 -26.68 8.49 -5.62
N GLY A 605 -26.38 9.15 -4.49
CA GLY A 605 -26.27 8.53 -3.17
C GLY A 605 -24.89 7.91 -2.92
N GLN A 606 -24.60 7.68 -1.64
CA GLN A 606 -23.44 6.95 -1.13
C GLN A 606 -23.63 5.41 -1.17
N GLY A 607 -24.82 4.93 -1.52
CA GLY A 607 -25.13 3.50 -1.51
C GLY A 607 -25.05 2.87 -0.11
N SER A 608 -24.85 1.55 -0.08
CA SER A 608 -24.57 0.76 1.12
C SER A 608 -23.27 -0.03 0.90
N ALA A 609 -22.61 -0.48 1.97
CA ALA A 609 -21.34 -1.22 1.87
C ALA A 609 -21.42 -2.42 0.89
N ARG A 610 -22.54 -3.16 0.88
CA ARG A 610 -22.78 -4.24 -0.09
C ARG A 610 -22.84 -3.76 -1.54
N LEU A 611 -23.42 -2.59 -1.80
CA LEU A 611 -23.48 -2.01 -3.14
C LEU A 611 -22.12 -1.44 -3.57
N GLN A 612 -21.39 -0.79 -2.65
CA GLN A 612 -20.03 -0.30 -2.89
C GLN A 612 -19.09 -1.46 -3.24
N ARG A 613 -19.05 -2.50 -2.41
CA ARG A 613 -18.29 -3.73 -2.64
C ARG A 613 -18.62 -4.35 -4.01
N SER A 614 -19.90 -4.53 -4.31
CA SER A 614 -20.38 -5.07 -5.59
C SER A 614 -20.06 -4.18 -6.81
N CYS A 615 -19.80 -2.88 -6.61
CA CYS A 615 -19.34 -1.95 -7.65
C CYS A 615 -17.82 -1.99 -7.82
N ALA A 616 -17.04 -2.03 -6.73
CA ALA A 616 -15.60 -2.24 -6.75
C ALA A 616 -15.20 -3.57 -7.42
N GLU A 617 -15.96 -4.63 -7.12
CA GLU A 617 -15.82 -5.96 -7.71
C GLU A 617 -16.31 -6.06 -9.17
N GLY A 618 -16.79 -4.96 -9.79
CA GLY A 618 -17.31 -4.95 -11.16
C GLY A 618 -18.62 -5.74 -11.37
N ARG A 619 -19.19 -6.33 -10.31
CA ARG A 619 -20.41 -7.15 -10.33
C ARG A 619 -21.67 -6.31 -10.61
N THR A 620 -21.63 -5.01 -10.34
CA THR A 620 -22.70 -4.04 -10.63
C THR A 620 -22.27 -3.07 -11.73
N PRO A 621 -23.03 -2.94 -12.83
CA PRO A 621 -22.80 -1.93 -13.86
C PRO A 621 -22.77 -0.49 -13.32
N VAL A 622 -21.83 0.32 -13.81
CA VAL A 622 -21.56 1.66 -13.27
C VAL A 622 -22.73 2.65 -13.43
N ASP A 623 -23.65 2.43 -14.39
CA ASP A 623 -24.91 3.19 -14.51
C ASP A 623 -25.84 3.02 -13.30
N ARG A 624 -25.58 2.01 -12.44
CA ARG A 624 -26.34 1.68 -11.23
C ARG A 624 -25.56 1.86 -9.93
N CYS A 625 -24.28 2.21 -10.02
CA CYS A 625 -23.42 2.37 -8.86
C CYS A 625 -23.65 3.70 -8.10
N PRO A 626 -23.14 3.82 -6.86
CA PRO A 626 -23.10 5.06 -6.09
C PRO A 626 -22.34 6.18 -6.81
N GLY A 627 -22.49 7.42 -6.32
CA GLY A 627 -21.87 8.58 -6.97
C GLY A 627 -20.34 8.54 -7.02
N ASN A 628 -19.72 8.06 -5.95
CA ASN A 628 -18.27 7.94 -5.83
C ASN A 628 -17.67 7.01 -6.90
N ARG A 629 -18.18 5.77 -7.07
CA ARG A 629 -17.79 4.87 -8.19
C ARG A 629 -17.92 5.52 -9.56
N ARG A 630 -18.98 6.31 -9.80
CA ARG A 630 -19.18 7.00 -11.09
C ARG A 630 -18.09 8.03 -11.35
N TRP A 631 -17.76 8.83 -10.34
CA TRP A 631 -16.64 9.77 -10.43
C TRP A 631 -15.31 9.03 -10.64
N ALA A 632 -15.03 7.98 -9.86
CA ALA A 632 -13.80 7.18 -10.00
C ALA A 632 -13.64 6.59 -11.40
N GLN A 633 -14.73 6.05 -11.98
CA GLN A 633 -14.75 5.57 -13.36
C GLN A 633 -14.46 6.69 -14.38
N LEU A 634 -14.97 7.91 -14.16
CA LEU A 634 -14.68 9.05 -15.03
C LEU A 634 -13.23 9.53 -14.90
N SER A 635 -12.62 9.42 -13.72
CA SER A 635 -11.19 9.70 -13.53
C SER A 635 -10.32 8.71 -14.30
N PHE A 636 -10.63 7.41 -14.27
CA PHE A 636 -9.94 6.41 -15.08
C PHE A 636 -10.13 6.64 -16.59
N ASP A 637 -11.33 7.03 -17.03
CA ASP A 637 -11.59 7.40 -18.42
C ASP A 637 -10.79 8.64 -18.85
N ALA A 638 -10.73 9.67 -18.00
CA ALA A 638 -10.05 10.93 -18.29
C ALA A 638 -8.54 10.76 -18.51
N LEU A 639 -7.89 9.86 -17.76
CA LEU A 639 -6.48 9.49 -17.98
C LEU A 639 -6.23 8.99 -19.42
N LEU A 640 -7.14 8.17 -19.96
CA LEU A 640 -7.04 7.65 -21.34
C LEU A 640 -7.35 8.71 -22.42
N LEU A 641 -8.04 9.79 -22.07
CA LEU A 641 -8.32 10.91 -22.99
C LEU A 641 -7.16 11.90 -23.08
N MET A 642 -6.29 11.93 -22.07
CA MET A 642 -5.08 12.75 -22.03
C MET A 642 -3.92 12.06 -22.77
N ALA A 643 -3.92 12.19 -24.11
CA ALA A 643 -2.89 11.64 -25.01
C ALA A 643 -1.49 12.28 -24.90
N SER A 644 -1.26 13.08 -23.85
CA SER A 644 0.01 13.68 -23.44
C SER A 644 0.02 13.72 -21.91
N GLY A 645 1.16 13.40 -21.29
CA GLY A 645 1.34 13.63 -19.84
C GLY A 645 1.77 15.07 -19.50
N ALA A 646 2.10 15.89 -20.50
CA ALA A 646 2.34 17.32 -20.36
C ALA A 646 1.01 18.07 -20.42
N VAL A 647 0.29 18.10 -19.28
CA VAL A 647 -1.08 18.63 -19.11
C VAL A 647 -1.22 19.48 -17.86
N ASP A 648 -2.11 20.46 -17.90
CA ASP A 648 -2.47 21.29 -16.74
C ASP A 648 -3.87 20.97 -16.19
N TYR A 649 -4.30 21.68 -15.14
CA TYR A 649 -5.58 21.40 -14.46
C TYR A 649 -6.79 21.68 -15.36
N VAL A 650 -6.65 22.55 -16.36
CA VAL A 650 -7.69 22.88 -17.34
C VAL A 650 -7.83 21.74 -18.35
N ASP A 651 -6.71 21.16 -18.83
CA ASP A 651 -6.72 19.95 -19.66
C ASP A 651 -7.43 18.78 -18.96
N HIS A 652 -7.06 18.49 -17.70
CA HIS A 652 -7.62 17.35 -16.97
C HIS A 652 -9.09 17.59 -16.56
N ARG A 653 -9.49 18.83 -16.28
CA ARG A 653 -10.90 19.22 -16.14
C ARG A 653 -11.70 18.87 -17.39
N ASP A 654 -11.19 19.25 -18.57
CA ASP A 654 -11.90 19.05 -19.83
C ASP A 654 -11.88 17.57 -20.26
N ALA A 655 -10.84 16.81 -19.91
CA ALA A 655 -10.82 15.35 -20.04
C ALA A 655 -11.90 14.66 -19.18
N LEU A 656 -12.10 15.09 -17.92
CA LEU A 656 -13.18 14.60 -17.06
C LEU A 656 -14.58 14.94 -17.61
N LEU A 657 -14.76 16.17 -18.10
CA LEU A 657 -16.02 16.59 -18.72
C LEU A 657 -16.30 15.81 -20.02
N ALA A 658 -15.27 15.52 -20.81
CA ALA A 658 -15.36 14.67 -22.00
C ALA A 658 -15.68 13.20 -21.65
N ALA A 659 -15.12 12.66 -20.55
CA ALA A 659 -15.47 11.35 -20.06
C ALA A 659 -16.97 11.24 -19.68
N ASP A 660 -17.54 12.23 -18.99
CA ASP A 660 -18.98 12.26 -18.68
C ASP A 660 -19.84 12.40 -19.96
N ALA A 661 -19.38 13.17 -20.94
CA ALA A 661 -20.02 13.26 -22.26
C ALA A 661 -20.05 11.91 -22.99
N ILE A 662 -18.95 11.12 -22.91
CA ILE A 662 -18.82 9.81 -23.56
C ILE A 662 -19.60 8.72 -22.81
N ARG A 663 -19.38 8.57 -21.49
CA ARG A 663 -19.93 7.45 -20.70
C ARG A 663 -21.37 7.64 -20.27
N PHE A 664 -21.75 8.87 -19.89
CA PHE A 664 -23.07 9.17 -19.34
C PHE A 664 -23.87 10.16 -20.20
N GLY A 665 -23.40 10.48 -21.40
CA GLY A 665 -24.11 11.36 -22.34
C GLY A 665 -24.17 12.82 -21.89
N GLY A 666 -23.26 13.25 -21.01
CA GLY A 666 -23.22 14.61 -20.46
C GLY A 666 -24.18 14.83 -19.29
N ALA A 667 -24.61 13.76 -18.61
CA ALA A 667 -25.60 13.82 -17.54
C ALA A 667 -25.11 14.52 -16.25
N ASN A 668 -23.80 14.79 -16.10
CA ASN A 668 -23.23 15.39 -14.88
C ASN A 668 -22.48 16.71 -15.09
N GLN A 669 -22.45 17.21 -16.33
CA GLN A 669 -21.86 18.51 -16.67
C GLN A 669 -22.28 19.63 -15.69
N ASP A 670 -23.54 19.68 -15.25
CA ASP A 670 -24.05 20.73 -14.36
C ASP A 670 -23.51 20.68 -12.93
N ILE A 671 -23.21 19.49 -12.39
CA ILE A 671 -22.55 19.34 -11.08
C ILE A 671 -21.02 19.46 -11.18
N MET A 672 -20.44 18.97 -12.27
CA MET A 672 -19.00 19.05 -12.53
C MET A 672 -18.59 20.52 -12.74
N TRP A 673 -19.22 21.24 -13.67
CA TRP A 673 -18.98 22.66 -13.88
C TRP A 673 -19.26 23.52 -12.64
N ARG A 674 -20.18 23.09 -11.76
CA ARG A 674 -20.39 23.78 -10.48
C ARG A 674 -19.19 23.60 -9.57
N ALA A 675 -18.77 22.37 -9.27
CA ALA A 675 -17.65 22.10 -8.37
C ALA A 675 -16.33 22.70 -8.90
N PHE A 676 -16.04 22.55 -10.20
CA PHE A 676 -14.89 23.20 -10.82
C PHE A 676 -14.94 24.73 -10.68
N ALA A 677 -16.09 25.37 -10.91
CA ALA A 677 -16.24 26.82 -10.70
C ALA A 677 -16.21 27.23 -9.22
N GLU A 678 -16.49 26.33 -8.28
CA GLU A 678 -16.36 26.60 -6.84
C GLU A 678 -14.87 26.61 -6.42
N HIS A 679 -13.99 25.85 -7.09
CA HIS A 679 -12.53 25.81 -6.89
C HIS A 679 -11.69 26.57 -7.95
N GLY A 680 -12.27 27.55 -8.67
CA GLY A 680 -11.49 28.41 -9.58
C GLY A 680 -11.12 27.78 -10.94
N LEU A 681 -11.69 26.63 -11.29
CA LEU A 681 -11.54 25.93 -12.58
C LEU A 681 -12.74 26.10 -13.53
N GLY A 682 -13.54 27.15 -13.33
CA GLY A 682 -14.70 27.53 -14.15
C GLY A 682 -14.36 27.86 -15.61
N SER A 683 -15.38 28.23 -16.39
CA SER A 683 -15.30 28.22 -17.87
C SER A 683 -14.36 29.22 -18.53
N ALA A 684 -13.73 30.12 -17.77
CA ALA A 684 -12.68 31.01 -18.27
C ALA A 684 -11.31 30.78 -17.60
N ALA A 685 -11.15 29.68 -16.84
CA ALA A 685 -9.86 29.31 -16.26
C ALA A 685 -8.91 28.86 -17.36
N ALA A 686 -7.66 29.34 -17.31
CA ALA A 686 -6.67 29.16 -18.37
C ALA A 686 -5.25 29.10 -17.78
N SER A 687 -4.37 28.38 -18.47
CA SER A 687 -2.96 28.21 -18.10
C SER A 687 -2.10 28.17 -19.36
N ASN A 688 -0.83 28.54 -19.22
CA ASN A 688 0.17 28.54 -20.30
C ASN A 688 0.87 27.16 -20.44
N GLY A 689 0.30 26.11 -19.85
CA GLY A 689 0.77 24.73 -19.89
C GLY A 689 1.28 24.22 -18.52
N PRO A 690 1.79 22.98 -18.44
CA PRO A 690 1.99 22.23 -17.20
C PRO A 690 3.05 22.80 -16.23
N ASN A 691 3.75 23.87 -16.59
CA ASN A 691 4.73 24.55 -15.74
C ASN A 691 4.36 26.03 -15.47
N ASP A 692 3.14 26.44 -15.82
CA ASP A 692 2.61 27.74 -15.42
C ASP A 692 2.35 27.74 -13.91
N ALA A 693 2.88 28.76 -13.22
CA ALA A 693 2.72 29.00 -11.80
C ALA A 693 1.72 30.14 -11.51
N ASP A 694 1.44 30.98 -12.50
CA ASP A 694 0.60 32.18 -12.40
C ASP A 694 -0.70 31.99 -13.23
N ALA A 695 -1.23 30.76 -13.22
CA ALA A 695 -2.40 30.38 -13.99
C ALA A 695 -3.63 31.24 -13.65
N THR A 696 -4.49 31.49 -14.64
CA THR A 696 -5.66 32.36 -14.48
C THR A 696 -6.85 31.56 -13.93
N PRO A 697 -7.30 31.81 -12.69
CA PRO A 697 -8.48 31.15 -12.14
C PRO A 697 -9.78 31.76 -12.70
N SER A 698 -10.86 30.97 -12.67
CA SER A 698 -12.21 31.45 -12.98
C SER A 698 -13.24 30.76 -12.08
N PHE A 699 -14.12 31.55 -11.48
CA PHE A 699 -15.21 31.04 -10.63
C PHE A 699 -16.55 31.00 -11.39
N VAL A 700 -16.51 31.12 -12.72
CA VAL A 700 -17.69 31.21 -13.59
C VAL A 700 -18.22 29.82 -13.92
N ASN A 701 -19.44 29.51 -13.51
CA ASN A 701 -20.17 28.34 -14.00
C ASN A 701 -20.86 28.72 -15.32
N PRO A 702 -20.57 28.06 -16.47
CA PRO A 702 -21.10 28.44 -17.78
C PRO A 702 -22.62 28.24 -17.93
N ALA A 703 -23.23 27.38 -17.12
CA ALA A 703 -24.69 27.19 -17.05
C ALA A 703 -25.31 27.82 -15.78
N GLY A 704 -24.50 28.47 -14.94
CA GLY A 704 -24.90 29.01 -13.65
C GLY A 704 -25.52 30.41 -13.74
N ARG A 705 -26.37 30.74 -12.76
CA ARG A 705 -26.69 32.14 -12.45
C ARG A 705 -25.61 32.70 -11.52
N ASN A 706 -24.44 33.00 -12.06
CA ASN A 706 -23.32 33.59 -11.31
C ASN A 706 -23.71 34.95 -10.70
N GLY A 707 -23.05 35.33 -9.61
CA GLY A 707 -23.08 36.69 -9.06
C GLY A 707 -21.76 37.40 -9.32
N SER A 708 -21.65 38.66 -8.89
CA SER A 708 -20.38 39.40 -8.99
C SER A 708 -20.11 40.19 -7.72
N LEU A 709 -18.84 40.29 -7.32
CA LEU A 709 -18.41 41.14 -6.21
C LEU A 709 -17.57 42.29 -6.75
N GLN A 710 -17.95 43.52 -6.44
CA GLN A 710 -17.18 44.72 -6.77
C GLN A 710 -16.41 45.21 -5.55
N LEU A 711 -15.09 45.29 -5.65
CA LEU A 711 -14.25 45.87 -4.60
C LEU A 711 -14.68 47.32 -4.36
N LYS A 712 -14.99 47.66 -3.11
CA LYS A 712 -15.34 49.02 -2.72
C LYS A 712 -14.49 49.46 -1.54
N PRO A 713 -13.28 50.00 -1.78
CA PRO A 713 -12.45 50.60 -0.75
C PRO A 713 -13.18 51.75 -0.04
N LEU A 714 -12.99 51.86 1.27
CA LEU A 714 -13.69 52.83 2.13
C LEU A 714 -12.75 53.39 3.21
N GLY A 715 -13.13 54.54 3.78
CA GLY A 715 -12.38 55.16 4.88
C GLY A 715 -11.01 55.65 4.43
N GLU A 716 -9.96 55.21 5.12
CA GLU A 716 -8.57 55.55 4.79
C GLU A 716 -8.11 54.92 3.46
N ALA A 717 -8.65 53.74 3.13
CA ALA A 717 -8.30 52.99 1.92
C ALA A 717 -9.05 53.43 0.64
N LYS A 718 -9.88 54.48 0.69
CA LYS A 718 -10.80 54.86 -0.40
C LYS A 718 -10.17 55.07 -1.79
N ASP A 719 -8.89 55.42 -1.84
CA ASP A 719 -8.13 55.69 -3.09
C ASP A 719 -6.99 54.65 -3.28
N ALA A 720 -6.99 53.55 -2.53
CA ALA A 720 -5.89 52.57 -2.50
C ALA A 720 -6.02 51.49 -3.58
N ALA A 721 -4.87 51.03 -4.09
CA ALA A 721 -4.73 49.78 -4.81
C ALA A 721 -4.82 48.62 -3.81
N LEU A 722 -5.95 47.89 -3.82
CA LEU A 722 -6.20 46.71 -3.00
C LEU A 722 -6.43 45.51 -3.92
N ARG A 723 -5.79 44.38 -3.63
CA ARG A 723 -5.99 43.10 -4.31
C ARG A 723 -6.92 42.20 -3.50
N LEU A 724 -7.77 41.44 -4.20
CA LEU A 724 -8.63 40.40 -3.63
C LEU A 724 -8.11 39.02 -4.03
N TYR A 725 -7.92 38.15 -3.04
CA TYR A 725 -7.53 36.75 -3.18
C TYR A 725 -8.63 35.86 -2.60
N VAL A 726 -8.85 34.68 -3.19
CA VAL A 726 -9.83 33.70 -2.70
C VAL A 726 -9.13 32.71 -1.77
N GLY A 727 -9.84 32.24 -0.74
CA GLY A 727 -9.27 31.30 0.23
C GLY A 727 -8.43 32.01 1.30
N ASP A 728 -7.36 31.34 1.74
CA ASP A 728 -6.58 31.71 2.93
C ASP A 728 -5.18 32.31 2.65
N TYR A 729 -4.78 32.49 1.40
CA TYR A 729 -3.41 32.91 1.04
C TYR A 729 -3.36 34.29 0.37
N GLU A 730 -2.17 34.89 0.37
CA GLU A 730 -1.81 36.13 -0.35
C GLU A 730 -0.44 35.94 -1.01
N GLY A 731 0.54 35.52 -0.22
CA GLY A 731 1.92 35.43 -0.68
C GLY A 731 2.14 34.23 -1.60
N ARG A 732 2.28 34.50 -2.91
CA ARG A 732 2.43 33.56 -4.04
C ARG A 732 1.13 32.83 -4.43
N VAL A 733 0.03 33.56 -4.47
CA VAL A 733 -1.23 33.10 -5.07
C VAL A 733 -1.81 34.19 -5.99
N VAL A 734 -2.64 33.82 -6.95
CA VAL A 734 -3.11 34.74 -8.01
C VAL A 734 -4.33 35.56 -7.54
N PRO A 735 -4.30 36.90 -7.58
CA PRO A 735 -5.46 37.72 -7.23
C PRO A 735 -6.56 37.64 -8.30
N VAL A 736 -7.82 37.75 -7.87
CA VAL A 736 -9.01 37.56 -8.73
C VAL A 736 -9.73 38.85 -9.13
N ALA A 737 -9.39 39.97 -8.47
CA ALA A 737 -9.81 41.33 -8.78
C ALA A 737 -8.91 42.32 -8.02
N ASP A 738 -8.63 43.50 -8.56
CA ASP A 738 -7.97 44.58 -7.82
C ASP A 738 -8.51 45.98 -8.16
N THR A 739 -8.09 46.99 -7.41
CA THR A 739 -8.51 48.40 -7.60
C THR A 739 -7.40 49.30 -8.17
N ASP A 740 -6.35 48.74 -8.76
CA ASP A 740 -5.28 49.47 -9.43
C ASP A 740 -5.62 49.66 -10.93
N PRO A 741 -5.89 50.89 -11.42
CA PRO A 741 -6.19 51.13 -12.83
C PRO A 741 -4.99 50.93 -13.76
N ALA A 742 -3.82 50.51 -13.26
CA ALA A 742 -2.67 50.11 -14.05
C ALA A 742 -2.62 48.61 -14.39
N THR A 743 -3.48 47.76 -13.80
CA THR A 743 -3.57 46.32 -14.11
C THR A 743 -4.67 46.02 -15.13
N GLU A 744 -4.65 44.81 -15.70
CA GLU A 744 -5.77 44.29 -16.49
C GLU A 744 -6.87 43.66 -15.59
N LEU A 745 -6.62 43.56 -14.28
CA LEU A 745 -7.40 42.82 -13.30
C LEU A 745 -8.43 43.72 -12.59
N GLY A 746 -9.49 44.08 -13.31
CA GLY A 746 -10.47 45.08 -12.86
C GLY A 746 -11.20 44.79 -11.54
N ASP A 747 -11.90 45.82 -11.05
CA ASP A 747 -12.51 45.91 -9.71
C ASP A 747 -13.64 44.91 -9.39
N THR A 748 -13.94 43.97 -10.28
CA THR A 748 -15.12 43.10 -10.22
C THR A 748 -14.79 41.67 -10.62
N VAL A 749 -14.96 40.73 -9.70
CA VAL A 749 -14.92 39.29 -9.98
C VAL A 749 -16.33 38.72 -10.20
N GLU A 750 -16.51 37.85 -11.20
CA GLU A 750 -17.72 37.03 -11.38
C GLU A 750 -17.50 35.62 -10.80
N MET A 751 -18.46 35.13 -10.02
CA MET A 751 -18.35 33.87 -9.29
C MET A 751 -19.68 33.12 -9.23
N THR A 752 -19.63 31.79 -9.19
CA THR A 752 -20.77 30.92 -8.92
C THR A 752 -21.34 31.17 -7.50
N PRO A 753 -22.65 30.95 -7.24
CA PRO A 753 -23.25 31.29 -5.95
C PRO A 753 -22.78 30.39 -4.80
N GLY A 754 -22.02 30.98 -3.87
CA GLY A 754 -21.42 30.32 -2.72
C GLY A 754 -21.11 31.29 -1.56
N LEU A 755 -20.44 30.78 -0.53
CA LEU A 755 -19.95 31.54 0.62
C LEU A 755 -18.43 31.37 0.70
N TYR A 756 -17.70 32.43 0.39
CA TYR A 756 -16.24 32.37 0.19
C TYR A 756 -15.50 33.07 1.33
N ASP A 757 -14.34 32.52 1.69
CA ASP A 757 -13.28 33.25 2.39
C ASP A 757 -12.42 34.00 1.37
N PHE A 758 -11.93 35.17 1.78
CA PHE A 758 -11.05 36.02 1.00
C PHE A 758 -9.96 36.63 1.88
N VAL A 759 -8.79 36.85 1.29
CA VAL A 759 -7.78 37.79 1.79
C VAL A 759 -7.81 39.06 0.92
N VAL A 760 -7.72 40.22 1.56
CA VAL A 760 -7.46 41.50 0.89
C VAL A 760 -6.16 42.08 1.41
N ALA A 761 -5.29 42.50 0.51
CA ALA A 761 -4.01 43.14 0.83
C ALA A 761 -3.77 44.38 -0.05
N GLY A 762 -2.90 45.27 0.42
CA GLY A 762 -2.51 46.47 -0.32
C GLY A 762 -1.46 47.28 0.42
N ALA A 763 -0.56 47.91 -0.33
CA ALA A 763 0.58 48.65 0.20
C ALA A 763 0.13 49.80 1.11
N GLY A 764 0.61 49.80 2.36
CA GLY A 764 0.24 50.76 3.40
C GLY A 764 -1.00 50.38 4.21
N PHE A 765 -1.68 49.27 3.89
CA PHE A 765 -2.94 48.84 4.52
C PHE A 765 -2.89 47.42 5.12
N GLY A 766 -1.92 46.61 4.72
CA GLY A 766 -1.72 45.27 5.26
C GLY A 766 -2.86 44.28 4.93
N HIS A 767 -2.92 43.18 5.69
CA HIS A 767 -3.76 42.03 5.39
C HIS A 767 -5.11 42.06 6.11
N ARG A 768 -6.19 41.76 5.40
CA ARG A 768 -7.53 41.58 5.97
C ARG A 768 -8.20 40.31 5.44
N ARG A 769 -8.44 39.36 6.33
CA ARG A 769 -9.32 38.19 6.07
C ARG A 769 -10.79 38.59 6.22
N LEU A 770 -11.66 38.09 5.35
CA LEU A 770 -13.11 38.33 5.39
C LEU A 770 -13.92 37.23 4.68
N LYS A 771 -15.12 36.95 5.19
CA LYS A 771 -16.07 35.98 4.61
C LYS A 771 -17.24 36.72 3.96
N TYR A 772 -17.56 36.40 2.70
CA TYR A 772 -18.63 37.08 1.94
C TYR A 772 -19.42 36.12 1.04
N ALA A 773 -20.69 36.43 0.80
CA ALA A 773 -21.62 35.59 0.03
C ALA A 773 -21.84 36.12 -1.38
N VAL A 774 -21.80 35.23 -2.38
CA VAL A 774 -22.10 35.53 -3.78
C VAL A 774 -23.55 35.14 -4.07
N VAL A 775 -24.35 36.09 -4.59
CA VAL A 775 -25.81 35.96 -4.75
C VAL A 775 -26.19 35.84 -6.23
N PRO A 776 -27.04 34.86 -6.63
CA PRO A 776 -27.21 34.49 -8.03
C PRO A 776 -27.83 35.59 -8.90
N GLY A 777 -27.08 36.05 -9.91
CA GLY A 777 -27.48 37.11 -10.83
C GLY A 777 -27.47 38.51 -10.22
N VAL A 778 -26.66 38.76 -9.18
CA VAL A 778 -26.56 40.06 -8.50
C VAL A 778 -25.11 40.51 -8.40
N LYS A 779 -24.81 41.74 -8.84
CA LYS A 779 -23.54 42.43 -8.55
C LYS A 779 -23.66 43.13 -7.18
N LEU A 780 -22.86 42.71 -6.21
CA LEU A 780 -22.83 43.25 -4.85
C LEU A 780 -21.55 44.08 -4.61
N PRO A 781 -21.63 45.21 -3.88
CA PRO A 781 -20.44 45.92 -3.44
C PRO A 781 -19.82 45.22 -2.22
N LEU A 782 -18.56 44.80 -2.35
CA LEU A 782 -17.72 44.25 -1.29
C LEU A 782 -17.09 45.41 -0.49
N PRO A 783 -17.55 45.74 0.74
CA PRO A 783 -17.11 46.95 1.43
C PRO A 783 -15.77 46.71 2.13
N LEU A 784 -14.75 47.49 1.76
CA LEU A 784 -13.37 47.33 2.22
C LEU A 784 -12.89 48.56 3.03
N PRO A 785 -13.39 48.78 4.26
CA PRO A 785 -12.93 49.85 5.14
C PRO A 785 -11.62 49.43 5.84
N LEU A 786 -10.52 49.39 5.10
CA LEU A 786 -9.18 49.12 5.65
C LEU A 786 -8.60 50.38 6.32
N SER A 787 -7.77 50.15 7.33
CA SER A 787 -7.03 51.15 8.11
C SER A 787 -5.58 51.13 7.66
N ARG A 788 -4.84 52.24 7.76
CA ARG A 788 -3.39 52.20 7.51
C ARG A 788 -2.68 51.22 8.43
N ASN A 789 -1.81 50.39 7.85
CA ASN A 789 -0.74 49.72 8.58
C ASN A 789 0.31 50.77 8.94
N LEU A 790 0.40 51.10 10.24
CA LEU A 790 1.33 52.08 10.81
C LEU A 790 2.78 51.57 10.82
N ALA A 791 2.98 50.26 10.69
CA ALA A 791 4.29 49.63 10.61
C ALA A 791 4.77 49.44 9.16
N SER A 792 3.93 49.68 8.14
CA SER A 792 4.27 49.44 6.73
C SER A 792 5.35 50.38 6.19
N ALA A 793 6.33 49.81 5.46
CA ALA A 793 7.32 50.57 4.71
C ALA A 793 6.68 51.47 3.63
N ALA A 794 5.56 51.05 3.03
CA ALA A 794 4.79 51.86 2.08
C ALA A 794 4.01 53.01 2.75
N SER A 795 3.71 52.88 4.05
CA SER A 795 3.26 54.01 4.89
C SER A 795 4.40 54.96 5.29
N GLY A 796 5.66 54.56 5.12
CA GLY A 796 6.87 55.33 5.48
C GLY A 796 7.58 54.86 6.75
N ALA A 797 7.22 53.70 7.31
CA ALA A 797 7.92 53.09 8.45
C ALA A 797 9.30 52.51 8.05
N THR A 798 10.16 52.23 9.02
CA THR A 798 11.46 51.56 8.79
C THR A 798 11.76 50.49 9.84
N ALA A 799 12.53 49.45 9.48
CA ALA A 799 12.82 48.32 10.34
C ALA A 799 14.33 48.05 10.48
N THR A 800 14.80 47.84 11.71
CA THR A 800 16.22 47.58 12.06
C THR A 800 16.32 46.58 13.23
N GLY A 801 17.46 45.89 13.40
CA GLY A 801 17.64 44.95 14.51
C GLY A 801 18.49 43.74 14.15
N ASP A 802 18.27 42.62 14.84
CA ASP A 802 18.95 41.34 14.60
C ASP A 802 18.79 40.83 13.16
N GLY A 803 19.76 40.02 12.70
CA GLY A 803 19.62 39.23 11.48
C GLY A 803 19.75 40.03 10.18
N VAL A 804 18.97 39.65 9.17
CA VAL A 804 18.95 40.20 7.81
C VAL A 804 17.51 40.35 7.31
N ASN A 805 17.31 41.13 6.23
CA ASN A 805 16.01 41.39 5.61
C ASN A 805 14.98 42.05 6.55
N GLN A 806 15.42 42.89 7.49
CA GLN A 806 14.53 43.61 8.41
C GLN A 806 13.42 44.40 7.71
N PRO A 807 13.62 45.05 6.54
CA PRO A 807 12.53 45.68 5.79
C PRO A 807 11.50 44.70 5.22
N LEU A 808 11.85 43.43 5.02
CA LEU A 808 10.94 42.34 4.60
C LEU A 808 10.22 41.71 5.80
N LEU A 809 9.89 42.55 6.79
CA LEU A 809 9.01 42.25 7.92
C LEU A 809 7.85 43.28 7.98
N ILE A 810 7.82 44.23 7.04
CA ILE A 810 6.92 45.38 7.02
C ILE A 810 6.55 45.79 5.57
N ASP A 811 6.58 44.85 4.62
CA ASP A 811 6.35 45.11 3.19
C ASP A 811 4.91 44.74 2.73
N ASP A 812 4.01 44.47 3.68
CA ASP A 812 2.59 44.16 3.48
C ASP A 812 2.27 42.82 2.76
N THR A 813 3.21 41.86 2.67
CA THR A 813 3.00 40.54 2.03
C THR A 813 3.47 39.35 2.90
N GLU A 814 2.91 38.15 2.68
CA GLU A 814 3.42 36.87 3.24
C GLU A 814 4.42 36.15 2.30
N ALA A 815 4.79 36.75 1.16
CA ALA A 815 5.72 36.15 0.18
C ALA A 815 7.22 36.33 0.51
N THR A 816 7.56 37.28 1.38
CA THR A 816 8.94 37.61 1.80
C THR A 816 9.19 37.17 3.25
N ASN A 817 10.39 37.40 3.80
CA ASN A 817 10.59 37.40 5.27
C ASN A 817 11.94 37.97 5.74
N TRP A 818 11.93 38.44 6.99
CA TRP A 818 13.08 38.62 7.87
C TRP A 818 13.62 37.27 8.37
N ALA A 819 14.94 37.20 8.59
CA ALA A 819 15.61 36.02 9.14
C ALA A 819 16.75 36.37 10.11
N SER A 820 16.86 35.62 11.20
CA SER A 820 18.07 35.56 12.03
C SER A 820 18.54 34.10 12.12
N ARG A 821 19.85 33.87 11.98
CA ARG A 821 20.42 32.52 11.73
C ARG A 821 21.57 32.10 12.65
N THR A 822 21.87 32.89 13.68
CA THR A 822 23.08 32.68 14.51
C THR A 822 22.82 32.97 15.98
N GLY A 823 23.18 32.01 16.84
CA GLY A 823 22.91 32.05 18.27
C GLY A 823 21.45 31.75 18.62
N ALA A 824 21.13 31.76 19.92
CA ALA A 824 19.81 31.45 20.41
C ALA A 824 18.71 32.36 19.79
N PRO A 825 17.58 31.79 19.33
CA PRO A 825 16.45 32.58 18.81
C PRO A 825 15.77 33.46 19.88
N ALA A 826 15.73 33.00 21.13
CA ALA A 826 15.08 33.73 22.22
C ALA A 826 15.81 35.07 22.48
N GLY A 827 15.06 36.17 22.47
CA GLY A 827 15.59 37.53 22.65
C GLY A 827 15.97 38.25 21.36
N LYS A 828 16.06 37.56 20.21
CA LYS A 828 16.24 38.20 18.89
C LYS A 828 15.11 39.19 18.63
N SER A 829 15.42 40.36 18.06
CA SER A 829 14.40 41.40 17.87
C SER A 829 14.59 42.28 16.64
N VAL A 830 13.47 42.77 16.12
CA VAL A 830 13.40 43.84 15.13
C VAL A 830 12.61 45.00 15.73
N VAL A 831 13.20 46.18 15.67
CA VAL A 831 12.57 47.47 15.99
C VAL A 831 12.02 48.07 14.72
N VAL A 832 10.75 48.45 14.74
CA VAL A 832 10.07 49.17 13.67
C VAL A 832 9.78 50.59 14.14
N ASP A 833 10.36 51.57 13.47
CA ASP A 833 9.98 52.98 13.57
C ASP A 833 8.71 53.18 12.74
N LEU A 834 7.64 53.67 13.35
CA LEU A 834 6.32 53.75 12.76
C LEU A 834 6.19 54.94 11.80
N ALA A 835 5.18 54.89 10.94
CA ALA A 835 4.93 55.93 9.95
C ALA A 835 4.54 57.30 10.57
N GLY A 836 5.53 58.19 10.72
CA GLY A 836 5.39 59.60 11.09
C GLY A 836 6.05 59.97 12.42
N ASP A 837 6.48 61.24 12.55
CA ASP A 837 7.36 61.70 13.64
C ASP A 837 6.73 61.76 15.05
N GLU A 838 5.40 61.62 15.16
CA GLU A 838 4.62 61.84 16.39
C GLU A 838 4.06 60.52 16.97
N PRO A 839 3.97 60.34 18.32
CA PRO A 839 3.55 59.08 18.94
C PRO A 839 2.11 58.60 18.62
N VAL A 840 1.96 57.81 17.55
CA VAL A 840 0.68 57.23 17.11
C VAL A 840 0.11 56.22 18.10
N LYS A 841 -1.22 56.06 18.12
CA LYS A 841 -1.90 55.05 18.94
C LYS A 841 -1.91 53.70 18.24
N VAL A 842 -1.47 52.66 18.94
CA VAL A 842 -1.57 51.25 18.50
C VAL A 842 -2.44 50.48 19.50
N ARG A 843 -3.38 49.67 19.00
CA ARG A 843 -4.18 48.74 19.82
C ARG A 843 -4.20 47.30 19.33
N ARG A 844 -3.83 47.07 18.07
CA ARG A 844 -3.83 45.75 17.42
C ARG A 844 -2.57 45.62 16.58
N VAL A 845 -1.98 44.43 16.58
CA VAL A 845 -0.91 44.06 15.64
C VAL A 845 -1.33 42.85 14.82
N GLN A 846 -0.71 42.64 13.67
CA GLN A 846 -0.73 41.36 12.98
C GLN A 846 0.70 40.82 12.86
N VAL A 847 0.86 39.50 12.98
CA VAL A 847 2.16 38.83 12.82
C VAL A 847 1.97 37.60 11.93
N SER A 848 2.88 37.40 10.97
CA SER A 848 3.01 36.15 10.21
C SER A 848 4.30 35.42 10.57
N ALA A 849 4.22 34.11 10.69
CA ALA A 849 5.37 33.21 10.82
C ALA A 849 5.73 32.52 9.49
N MET A 850 5.10 32.93 8.38
CA MET A 850 5.18 32.24 7.10
C MET A 850 6.62 32.18 6.56
N LEU A 851 6.87 31.10 5.81
CA LEU A 851 8.14 30.80 5.19
C LEU A 851 7.99 30.87 3.66
N ARG A 852 9.07 31.26 2.99
CA ARG A 852 9.11 31.52 1.54
C ARG A 852 10.02 30.54 0.81
N PRO A 853 9.92 30.44 -0.53
CA PRO A 853 10.89 29.72 -1.34
C PRO A 853 12.30 30.34 -1.26
N GLY A 854 13.30 29.61 -1.72
CA GLY A 854 14.72 29.98 -1.61
C GLY A 854 15.18 31.07 -2.58
N THR A 855 14.81 32.33 -2.32
CA THR A 855 14.97 33.45 -3.26
C THR A 855 15.87 34.60 -2.79
N SER A 856 16.11 34.77 -1.48
CA SER A 856 16.91 35.91 -0.97
C SER A 856 18.43 35.67 -1.01
N PRO A 857 19.25 36.61 -1.52
CA PRO A 857 20.71 36.52 -1.42
C PRO A 857 21.26 36.57 0.03
N ALA A 858 20.54 37.21 0.96
CA ALA A 858 20.97 37.36 2.35
C ALA A 858 20.50 36.20 3.25
N ASP A 859 19.40 35.54 2.87
CA ASP A 859 18.97 34.26 3.45
C ASP A 859 18.69 33.23 2.33
N PRO A 860 19.76 32.63 1.76
CA PRO A 860 19.67 31.73 0.61
C PRO A 860 19.34 30.29 1.02
N GLY A 861 18.78 29.55 0.06
CA GLY A 861 18.32 28.16 0.21
C GLY A 861 16.86 28.05 0.62
N THR A 862 16.31 26.85 0.55
CA THR A 862 14.95 26.53 1.04
C THR A 862 14.86 26.68 2.56
N GLN A 863 13.71 27.15 3.04
CA GLN A 863 13.51 27.44 4.46
C GLN A 863 12.90 26.25 5.19
N ASN A 864 13.59 25.75 6.21
CA ASN A 864 13.11 24.63 7.02
C ASN A 864 11.92 25.06 7.92
N ARG A 865 10.85 24.24 7.93
CA ARG A 865 9.57 24.49 8.60
C ARG A 865 9.69 24.78 10.10
N PHE A 866 10.66 24.18 10.78
CA PHE A 866 10.88 24.30 12.22
C PHE A 866 11.56 25.62 12.65
N SER A 867 12.08 26.40 11.68
CA SER A 867 12.66 27.73 11.91
C SER A 867 11.64 28.88 11.91
N SER A 868 10.36 28.58 11.72
CA SER A 868 9.28 29.58 11.82
C SER A 868 9.09 30.07 13.27
N LEU A 869 8.67 31.32 13.41
CA LEU A 869 8.29 31.93 14.67
C LEU A 869 7.13 31.15 15.32
N ARG A 870 7.23 30.86 16.63
CA ARG A 870 6.16 30.20 17.40
C ARG A 870 5.54 31.11 18.45
N SER A 871 6.37 31.88 19.15
CA SER A 871 5.91 32.83 20.17
C SER A 871 6.82 34.06 20.28
N PHE A 872 6.23 35.20 20.68
CA PHE A 872 6.87 36.52 20.66
C PHE A 872 6.32 37.43 21.77
N GLU A 873 7.02 38.51 22.05
CA GLU A 873 6.50 39.67 22.76
C GLU A 873 6.58 40.94 21.91
N VAL A 874 5.68 41.88 22.18
CA VAL A 874 5.71 43.22 21.57
C VAL A 874 6.00 44.25 22.64
N LEU A 875 7.00 45.08 22.41
CA LEU A 875 7.32 46.23 23.23
C LEU A 875 7.09 47.51 22.43
N ALA A 876 6.85 48.60 23.14
CA ALA A 876 6.57 49.92 22.56
C ALA A 876 7.46 50.98 23.22
N CYS A 877 7.82 52.00 22.44
CA CYS A 877 8.58 53.16 22.89
C CYS A 877 8.04 54.43 22.21
N SER A 878 8.09 55.56 22.91
CA SER A 878 7.61 56.86 22.42
C SER A 878 8.59 58.03 22.65
N ALA A 879 9.78 57.75 23.18
CA ALA A 879 10.87 58.71 23.40
C ALA A 879 12.18 57.94 23.68
N ASN A 880 13.32 58.46 23.22
CA ASN A 880 14.66 57.86 23.44
C ASN A 880 14.83 56.43 22.89
N CYS A 881 14.09 56.06 21.84
CA CYS A 881 13.97 54.68 21.36
C CYS A 881 15.22 54.07 20.70
N ALA A 882 16.36 54.77 20.73
CA ALA A 882 17.68 54.19 20.48
C ALA A 882 18.24 53.41 21.69
N ASP A 883 17.67 53.60 22.90
CA ASP A 883 17.98 52.82 24.10
C ASP A 883 16.98 51.65 24.27
N PRO A 884 17.44 50.38 24.21
CA PRO A 884 16.60 49.21 24.47
C PRO A 884 15.87 49.22 25.82
N ALA A 885 16.39 49.93 26.84
CA ALA A 885 15.74 50.05 28.14
C ALA A 885 14.51 50.99 28.13
N SER A 886 14.33 51.81 27.08
CA SER A 886 13.15 52.67 26.91
C SER A 886 11.92 51.91 26.37
N PHE A 887 12.09 50.65 25.92
CA PHE A 887 10.98 49.82 25.41
C PHE A 887 10.19 49.16 26.54
N THR A 888 8.92 49.55 26.68
CA THR A 888 7.99 48.93 27.64
C THR A 888 7.18 47.83 26.96
N LYS A 889 7.07 46.65 27.60
CA LYS A 889 6.29 45.53 27.07
C LYS A 889 4.78 45.84 27.08
N VAL A 890 4.13 45.69 25.93
CA VAL A 890 2.68 45.91 25.71
C VAL A 890 1.91 44.64 25.35
N TYR A 891 2.60 43.58 24.93
CA TYR A 891 2.00 42.27 24.65
C TYR A 891 2.98 41.12 24.90
N THR A 892 2.45 39.93 25.16
CA THR A 892 3.18 38.65 25.13
C THR A 892 2.23 37.62 24.53
N SER A 893 2.65 36.92 23.49
CA SER A 893 1.82 35.94 22.82
C SER A 893 1.61 34.71 23.70
N LYS A 894 0.64 33.85 23.34
CA LYS A 894 0.63 32.47 23.83
C LYS A 894 1.93 31.77 23.38
N ALA A 895 2.37 30.77 24.13
CA ALA A 895 3.51 29.91 23.76
C ALA A 895 3.29 29.11 22.46
N ASN A 896 2.03 29.04 21.99
CA ASN A 896 1.59 28.43 20.75
C ASN A 896 0.81 29.43 19.86
N ALA A 897 1.31 30.66 19.69
CA ALA A 897 0.65 31.67 18.84
C ALA A 897 0.57 31.20 17.37
N PHE A 898 1.59 30.49 16.92
CA PHE A 898 1.54 29.61 15.76
C PHE A 898 1.64 28.19 16.29
N ASP A 899 0.50 27.52 16.48
CA ASP A 899 0.49 26.12 16.94
C ASP A 899 0.62 25.18 15.75
N ALA A 900 1.46 24.16 15.91
CA ALA A 900 1.85 23.19 14.89
C ALA A 900 1.83 21.80 15.53
N THR A 901 1.30 20.82 14.81
CA THR A 901 1.10 19.45 15.30
C THR A 901 2.10 18.48 14.66
N LEU A 902 1.96 17.17 14.90
CA LEU A 902 2.72 16.16 14.18
C LEU A 902 2.30 16.16 12.68
N PRO A 903 3.17 15.70 11.76
CA PRO A 903 4.57 15.38 11.97
C PRO A 903 5.50 16.61 11.84
N ARG A 904 4.98 17.77 11.39
CA ARG A 904 5.75 18.98 11.09
C ARG A 904 4.83 20.21 11.01
N PRO A 905 5.34 21.45 11.16
CA PRO A 905 4.57 22.66 10.87
C PRO A 905 4.14 22.72 9.39
N ARG A 906 2.95 23.25 9.12
CA ARG A 906 2.37 23.42 7.77
C ARG A 906 2.22 24.89 7.39
N GLY A 907 2.07 25.21 6.10
CA GLY A 907 1.82 26.58 5.63
C GLY A 907 0.65 27.25 6.37
N ALA A 908 -0.48 26.54 6.44
CA ALA A 908 -1.70 26.96 7.13
C ALA A 908 -1.51 27.32 8.62
N ASP A 909 -0.54 26.69 9.30
CA ASP A 909 -0.31 26.89 10.73
C ASP A 909 0.39 28.24 11.02
N MET A 910 1.10 28.78 10.02
CA MET A 910 2.02 29.93 10.13
C MET A 910 1.46 31.26 9.59
N LEU A 911 0.33 31.21 8.87
CA LEU A 911 -0.36 32.36 8.26
C LEU A 911 -0.63 33.53 9.22
N ILE A 912 -0.76 34.73 8.65
CA ILE A 912 -0.92 35.99 9.40
C ILE A 912 -2.14 36.00 10.34
N LYS A 913 -1.88 36.34 11.61
CA LYS A 913 -2.88 36.38 12.70
C LYS A 913 -2.93 37.76 13.35
N SER A 914 -4.13 38.18 13.78
CA SER A 914 -4.34 39.40 14.57
C SER A 914 -4.17 39.15 16.07
N PHE A 915 -3.56 40.10 16.76
CA PHE A 915 -3.35 40.09 18.20
C PHE A 915 -3.70 41.46 18.80
N ASP A 916 -4.64 41.49 19.74
CA ASP A 916 -4.94 42.70 20.51
C ASP A 916 -3.80 42.99 21.51
N VAL A 917 -3.28 44.22 21.49
CA VAL A 917 -2.21 44.68 22.38
C VAL A 917 -2.73 45.74 23.34
N ARG A 918 -2.04 45.95 24.48
CA ARG A 918 -2.38 47.05 25.38
C ARG A 918 -2.30 48.37 24.62
N THR A 919 -3.41 49.10 24.55
CA THR A 919 -3.47 50.38 23.83
C THR A 919 -2.41 51.35 24.37
N THR A 920 -1.53 51.79 23.48
CA THR A 920 -0.36 52.62 23.81
C THR A 920 -0.19 53.72 22.76
N SER A 921 0.47 54.83 23.12
CA SER A 921 1.15 55.67 22.12
C SER A 921 2.56 55.14 21.92
N ALA A 922 3.04 55.16 20.67
CA ALA A 922 4.37 54.71 20.30
C ALA A 922 4.86 55.49 19.08
N THR A 923 6.16 55.77 19.01
CA THR A 923 6.88 56.06 17.75
C THR A 923 7.56 54.81 17.25
N HIS A 924 8.02 53.91 18.13
CA HIS A 924 8.62 52.63 17.75
C HIS A 924 7.92 51.45 18.41
N LEU A 925 7.81 50.34 17.69
CA LEU A 925 7.51 49.02 18.24
C LEU A 925 8.74 48.11 18.14
N MET A 926 8.78 47.07 18.95
CA MET A 926 9.77 46.00 18.86
C MET A 926 9.07 44.65 18.88
N LEU A 927 9.22 43.87 17.81
CA LEU A 927 8.90 42.45 17.81
C LEU A 927 10.12 41.70 18.37
N ARG A 928 9.94 40.98 19.47
CA ARG A 928 11.00 40.15 20.07
C ARG A 928 10.57 38.68 20.13
N VAL A 929 11.43 37.81 19.63
CA VAL A 929 11.25 36.36 19.60
C VAL A 929 11.35 35.79 21.01
N LEU A 930 10.41 34.92 21.36
CA LEU A 930 10.47 34.09 22.58
C LEU A 930 10.80 32.63 22.24
N SER A 931 10.20 32.09 21.17
CA SER A 931 10.54 30.76 20.65
C SER A 931 10.21 30.56 19.17
N THR A 932 10.90 29.60 18.56
CA THR A 932 10.59 29.01 17.25
C THR A 932 9.83 27.71 17.42
N GLN A 933 9.35 27.10 16.33
CA GLN A 933 8.75 25.77 16.41
C GLN A 933 9.75 24.74 16.97
N CYS A 934 11.01 24.81 16.54
CA CYS A 934 12.08 23.93 17.03
C CYS A 934 12.42 24.12 18.52
N THR A 935 12.37 25.36 19.03
CA THR A 935 12.82 25.69 20.39
C THR A 935 11.70 25.83 21.43
N GLY A 936 10.43 25.73 21.03
CA GLY A 936 9.29 25.93 21.92
C GLY A 936 8.03 25.13 21.64
N ASN A 937 8.05 24.15 20.72
CA ASN A 937 6.95 23.20 20.55
C ASN A 937 7.27 21.90 21.32
N PRO A 938 6.52 21.56 22.39
CA PRO A 938 6.81 20.37 23.19
C PRO A 938 6.63 19.05 22.43
N ARG A 939 5.99 19.06 21.25
CA ARG A 939 5.89 17.88 20.37
C ARG A 939 7.23 17.49 19.72
N TYR A 940 8.18 18.42 19.62
CA TYR A 940 9.46 18.23 18.92
C TYR A 940 10.66 18.29 19.88
N ALA A 941 10.41 18.09 21.18
CA ALA A 941 11.38 18.34 22.24
C ALA A 941 11.68 17.06 23.04
N GLY A 942 12.91 16.96 23.55
CA GLY A 942 13.41 15.78 24.25
C GLY A 942 13.68 14.60 23.31
N GLU A 943 14.24 13.51 23.86
CA GLU A 943 14.51 12.30 23.10
C GLU A 943 13.26 11.41 23.06
N GLN A 944 12.93 10.88 21.87
CA GLN A 944 11.63 10.27 21.55
C GLN A 944 11.75 8.84 21.04
N ASP A 945 12.89 8.45 20.47
CA ASP A 945 13.20 7.09 20.03
C ASP A 945 14.41 6.48 20.79
N ASN A 946 14.80 5.26 20.43
CA ASN A 946 15.94 4.53 20.98
C ASN A 946 17.08 4.34 19.93
N ASP A 947 17.02 4.96 18.75
CA ASP A 947 18.02 4.75 17.69
C ASP A 947 19.34 5.45 18.04
N PRO A 948 20.45 4.73 18.30
CA PRO A 948 21.72 5.34 18.67
C PRO A 948 22.38 6.14 17.54
N ASN A 949 21.81 6.13 16.34
CA ASN A 949 22.25 6.90 15.18
C ASN A 949 21.38 8.16 14.95
N SER A 950 20.17 8.19 15.51
CA SER A 950 19.28 9.34 15.50
C SER A 950 19.49 10.20 16.75
N ALA A 951 18.89 11.39 16.74
CA ALA A 951 18.67 12.23 17.91
C ALA A 951 17.48 13.12 17.57
N THR A 952 16.45 13.14 18.41
CA THR A 952 15.13 13.65 18.00
C THR A 952 14.80 15.03 18.56
N ASP A 953 15.46 15.47 19.65
CA ASP A 953 15.23 16.79 20.24
C ASP A 953 15.58 17.92 19.26
N CYS A 954 14.57 18.65 18.77
CA CYS A 954 14.81 19.76 17.84
C CYS A 954 15.68 20.85 18.51
N GLY A 955 15.47 21.11 19.80
CA GLY A 955 16.12 22.17 20.55
C GLY A 955 17.65 22.07 20.60
N THR A 956 18.21 20.87 20.55
CA THR A 956 19.66 20.61 20.62
C THR A 956 20.22 19.96 19.35
N ALA A 957 19.57 18.92 18.81
CA ALA A 957 20.09 18.13 17.69
C ALA A 957 19.86 18.79 16.32
N SER A 958 18.77 19.55 16.14
CA SER A 958 18.41 20.02 14.80
C SER A 958 19.43 21.01 14.20
N PRO A 959 19.80 20.87 12.90
CA PRO A 959 20.64 21.83 12.19
C PRO A 959 20.08 23.25 12.11
N VAL A 960 18.79 23.46 12.42
CA VAL A 960 18.10 24.75 12.31
C VAL A 960 17.62 25.35 13.63
N ARG A 961 18.00 24.77 14.78
CA ARG A 961 17.60 25.24 16.12
C ARG A 961 17.95 26.72 16.42
N GLU A 962 18.97 27.27 15.75
CA GLU A 962 19.43 28.68 15.85
C GLU A 962 18.80 29.61 14.80
N HIS A 963 17.90 29.10 13.95
CA HIS A 963 17.22 29.88 12.92
C HIS A 963 15.83 30.33 13.38
N VAL A 964 15.53 31.63 13.23
CA VAL A 964 14.17 32.20 13.35
C VAL A 964 13.82 33.06 12.14
N ARG A 965 12.58 32.95 11.69
CA ARG A 965 12.00 33.70 10.57
C ARG A 965 10.56 34.14 10.88
N ALA A 966 10.19 35.29 10.35
CA ALA A 966 8.82 35.83 10.37
C ALA A 966 8.60 36.68 9.11
N ALA A 967 7.44 36.56 8.47
CA ALA A 967 7.17 37.23 7.20
C ALA A 967 6.75 38.69 7.37
N GLU A 968 5.84 38.98 8.30
CA GLU A 968 5.19 40.29 8.36
C GLU A 968 4.81 40.70 9.78
N PHE A 969 4.92 42.00 10.09
CA PHE A 969 4.58 42.63 11.36
C PHE A 969 3.84 43.95 11.15
N GLN A 970 2.52 43.94 11.33
CA GLN A 970 1.63 45.08 11.05
C GLN A 970 1.15 45.72 12.35
N ALA A 971 0.91 47.03 12.34
CA ALA A 971 0.43 47.77 13.51
C ALA A 971 -0.75 48.67 13.17
N PHE A 972 -1.81 48.64 13.98
CA PHE A 972 -3.05 49.36 13.70
C PHE A 972 -3.57 50.14 14.91
N SER A 973 -4.11 51.32 14.62
CA SER A 973 -4.85 52.15 15.59
C SER A 973 -6.23 51.58 15.93
N HIS A 974 -6.78 50.72 15.06
CA HIS A 974 -8.04 50.02 15.28
C HIS A 974 -8.04 48.53 14.87
#